data_AF-A0A1Y5PCU1-F1
#
_entry.id   AF-A0A1Y5PCU1-F1
#
_cell.length_a   1.000
_cell.length_b   1.000
_cell.length_c   1.000
_cell.angle_alpha   90.00
_cell.angle_beta   90.00
_cell.angle_gamma   90.00
#
_symmetry.space_group_name_H-M   'P 1'
#
loop_
_entity.id
_entity.type
_entity.pdbx_description
1 polymer ?
#
loop_
_entity_poly.entity_id
_entity_poly.type
_entity_poly.pdbx_seq_one_letter_code
_entity_poly.pdbx_strand_id
1 'polypeptide(L)'
;MTSFAMSTITDSRHEVRRSSWLRVLPVEFGGWLGASAIALGIGAALASMPATASADTAGSAGTNGPSTSSSTKSTGQHRPTVRPKPPAASKSSKPVTKSAAAARTAAPRAAAVPALPTPADVVSFFISNGTAAHPNAGIIAGNGYSWTADTCIGVSDCKGGNGGIFGDGGAGFNGGNGGAAGWFGNGGAGGEGAEAGKGGRGGNGGLIAGNGGAGGAGGEAFAQGTAGGNGGSAGMFGNGGKGGAGGVLAGEAEINSSGGQGGNGGSGGLYLGNGGAAGKGGNAIPFGATGGDGGHGGNTGLMSVWGYAGAGGTGGASTNGGKGGDGGSGGLFSIFASGGAGGAGGTSPFYGATGDHGGDGGHGGTGGLWSGNGGAGGAGGFGGGDGGTGGNVGLLSVFGQGGTGGNGGAGQTGVPGTSPVVGPNVDGGTGGDGGPGGKGGDGGDGSFVFGSGGDGGIGGQGGQGGQGGNARWPGYVDDGDGAAGGNGGDGGFGGAGGANGGAGGVGRYLFVIAANGANGRSGAGGRGGNGGVGSAGGYTNDPDGNGGLAGYGGTGGDGGAGGANAAGGRGGNGGAGGRGGLAGFTSGTGGDGGNGGYGGNGGQGGTGGGDGGDGGSAGAAGSGGNGFNGGKGAIGGNGGNGGNGGQGGGDGGAAGSGASGGWGGTASGGTGGMGGINGVAGTNGDPGAPAAVAAVAQDTMALRTATAAATPMQTWASMWSDLSRQLTYIFFNRTPTLSPTWFLPSGSGKTIRVDANGVSNNGYAVTYGVSKQPTHGTVTYDSATGTYRYTPNSELVTPGITDRFTITVDNGTAADLPGALDMLQHALHTIAVRLGVAKPDTVEREIVVTVPGTGYYGNRDNDVYWVKQSYSNCTLMATAMAVGQVTGTKPTEETMVGLAKTTASVVYPGRRMYLDEDIANGVAVKDAVQLMNTNADWNVTASTKRYGVYDDAGNRITGATAADAQIALNDLAAALAAGNATMVTINTDSVWSTQSGYRTSATPNYTRANHEAVVIAVDLVNGTVYFNDSGPGYGKDMAVPIGAFLNGWQSNDYELTIVKAKPATA
;
A
#
# COMPACT_ATOMS: atom_id res chain seq x y z
N MET A 1 36.06 21.07 40.25
CA MET A 1 37.08 21.64 41.16
C MET A 1 38.39 21.80 40.39
N THR A 2 39.29 22.67 40.86
CA THR A 2 40.46 23.16 40.12
C THR A 2 41.76 22.42 40.44
N SER A 3 42.75 22.62 39.56
CA SER A 3 44.20 22.48 39.81
C SER A 3 44.77 21.07 39.99
N PHE A 4 45.65 20.69 39.06
CA PHE A 4 47.08 20.79 39.34
C PHE A 4 47.85 21.25 38.08
N ALA A 5 48.87 22.08 38.26
CA ALA A 5 49.85 22.49 37.24
C ALA A 5 51.21 21.84 37.59
N MET A 6 52.24 21.79 36.74
CA MET A 6 53.07 22.96 36.39
C MET A 6 54.32 22.50 35.58
N SER A 7 54.81 23.36 34.66
CA SER A 7 56.21 23.41 34.17
C SER A 7 56.78 22.24 33.33
N THR A 8 57.84 22.39 32.51
CA THR A 8 58.78 23.53 32.31
C THR A 8 59.45 23.56 30.92
N ILE A 9 59.53 24.78 30.32
CA ILE A 9 60.73 25.42 29.72
C ILE A 9 61.53 24.76 28.54
N THR A 10 61.37 25.37 27.35
CA THR A 10 62.38 25.76 26.29
C THR A 10 63.35 24.71 25.67
N ASP A 11 64.08 24.95 24.57
CA ASP A 11 64.27 26.14 23.70
C ASP A 11 64.60 25.75 22.23
N SER A 12 64.55 26.76 21.34
CA SER A 12 65.34 26.92 20.10
C SER A 12 65.04 26.05 18.85
N ARG A 13 65.27 26.50 17.60
CA ARG A 13 65.22 27.83 16.91
C ARG A 13 65.75 27.63 15.46
N HIS A 14 65.12 28.27 14.44
CA HIS A 14 65.64 28.43 13.06
C HIS A 14 65.92 27.13 12.24
N GLU A 15 66.05 27.09 10.89
CA GLU A 15 65.45 27.85 9.78
C GLU A 15 65.57 27.06 8.44
N VAL A 16 64.46 26.92 7.69
CA VAL A 16 64.29 27.33 6.26
C VAL A 16 65.02 26.61 5.08
N ARG A 17 64.22 26.29 4.01
CA ARG A 17 64.57 25.92 2.58
C ARG A 17 65.26 24.55 2.36
N ARG A 18 65.02 23.73 1.30
CA ARG A 18 64.40 23.89 -0.03
C ARG A 18 64.28 22.53 -0.79
N SER A 19 63.27 22.39 -1.65
CA SER A 19 63.23 21.70 -2.96
C SER A 19 63.78 20.25 -3.17
N SER A 20 62.84 19.33 -3.44
CA SER A 20 62.80 18.36 -4.57
C SER A 20 64.11 17.74 -5.12
N TRP A 21 64.18 16.40 -5.14
CA TRP A 21 65.22 15.63 -5.86
C TRP A 21 64.63 14.64 -6.87
N LEU A 22 65.36 14.46 -7.97
CA LEU A 22 65.11 13.53 -9.07
C LEU A 22 66.27 12.51 -9.16
N ARG A 23 65.99 11.27 -9.56
CA ARG A 23 66.84 10.21 -10.20
C ARG A 23 66.16 8.84 -9.96
N VAL A 24 65.93 7.92 -10.90
CA VAL A 24 66.60 7.50 -12.17
C VAL A 24 67.91 6.73 -11.93
N LEU A 25 67.95 5.44 -12.31
CA LEU A 25 69.00 4.72 -13.08
C LEU A 25 68.50 3.27 -13.43
N PRO A 26 69.09 2.52 -14.40
CA PRO A 26 68.33 1.62 -15.31
C PRO A 26 69.01 0.25 -15.65
N VAL A 27 68.57 -0.40 -16.74
CA VAL A 27 69.16 -1.54 -17.54
C VAL A 27 69.36 -2.90 -16.81
N GLU A 28 69.34 -4.10 -17.43
CA GLU A 28 69.05 -4.62 -18.80
C GLU A 28 68.41 -6.05 -18.65
N PHE A 29 68.33 -7.07 -19.54
CA PHE A 29 68.87 -7.42 -20.88
C PHE A 29 67.99 -8.50 -21.56
N GLY A 30 68.01 -8.62 -22.91
CA GLY A 30 67.77 -9.89 -23.64
C GLY A 30 66.40 -10.15 -24.28
N GLY A 31 66.38 -10.89 -25.40
CA GLY A 31 65.20 -11.36 -26.14
C GLY A 31 65.58 -12.34 -27.27
N TRP A 32 64.62 -12.92 -28.01
CA TRP A 32 64.89 -13.76 -29.20
C TRP A 32 63.72 -13.82 -30.20
N LEU A 33 63.97 -14.38 -31.39
CA LEU A 33 63.06 -14.41 -32.56
C LEU A 33 62.33 -15.75 -32.73
N GLY A 34 61.21 -15.75 -33.46
CA GLY A 34 60.54 -16.95 -33.98
C GLY A 34 59.30 -16.61 -34.80
N ALA A 35 59.12 -17.19 -35.99
CA ALA A 35 58.02 -16.86 -36.90
C ALA A 35 57.56 -18.07 -37.75
N SER A 36 56.38 -17.93 -38.37
CA SER A 36 55.82 -18.80 -39.44
C SER A 36 55.34 -20.21 -39.03
N ALA A 37 54.48 -20.92 -39.78
CA ALA A 37 53.36 -20.57 -40.68
C ALA A 37 52.70 -21.89 -41.19
N ILE A 38 51.64 -21.81 -42.02
CA ILE A 38 51.10 -22.88 -42.89
C ILE A 38 50.31 -24.00 -42.14
N ALA A 39 49.38 -24.75 -42.76
CA ALA A 39 48.08 -24.40 -43.38
C ALA A 39 47.33 -25.69 -43.81
N LEU A 40 45.99 -25.60 -43.93
CA LEU A 40 45.09 -26.46 -44.74
C LEU A 40 45.07 -28.00 -44.53
N GLY A 41 43.87 -28.53 -44.25
CA GLY A 41 43.53 -29.95 -44.40
C GLY A 41 42.01 -30.15 -44.38
N ILE A 42 41.44 -30.63 -45.48
CA ILE A 42 39.98 -30.85 -45.63
C ILE A 42 39.67 -32.34 -45.45
N GLY A 43 38.63 -32.66 -44.67
CA GLY A 43 38.07 -34.01 -44.56
C GLY A 43 36.69 -33.98 -43.87
N ALA A 44 35.70 -34.67 -44.44
CA ALA A 44 34.32 -34.65 -43.96
C ALA A 44 33.80 -36.07 -43.67
N ALA A 45 33.03 -36.23 -42.59
CA ALA A 45 32.21 -37.40 -42.31
C ALA A 45 31.05 -37.05 -41.34
N LEU A 46 29.94 -37.78 -41.43
CA LEU A 46 28.72 -37.58 -40.63
C LEU A 46 28.74 -38.38 -39.32
N ALA A 47 28.01 -37.92 -38.27
CA ALA A 47 26.87 -38.66 -37.66
C ALA A 47 26.47 -38.19 -36.22
N SER A 48 25.17 -37.91 -36.05
CA SER A 48 24.30 -38.10 -34.85
C SER A 48 24.83 -38.04 -33.39
N MET A 49 24.35 -37.02 -32.64
CA MET A 49 23.60 -37.06 -31.35
C MET A 49 24.05 -37.95 -30.13
N PRO A 50 23.61 -37.62 -28.89
CA PRO A 50 23.21 -36.33 -28.31
C PRO A 50 24.02 -35.99 -27.03
N ALA A 51 23.98 -34.72 -26.57
CA ALA A 51 24.65 -34.30 -25.33
C ALA A 51 23.65 -33.87 -24.24
N THR A 52 23.64 -34.59 -23.12
CA THR A 52 23.02 -34.14 -21.87
C THR A 52 23.92 -33.13 -21.17
N ALA A 53 23.42 -31.94 -20.84
CA ALA A 53 24.12 -30.97 -20.00
C ALA A 53 23.54 -31.00 -18.58
N SER A 54 24.38 -31.32 -17.59
CA SER A 54 24.01 -31.14 -16.18
C SER A 54 24.04 -29.65 -15.82
N ALA A 55 23.22 -29.26 -14.86
CA ALA A 55 23.47 -28.03 -14.11
C ALA A 55 24.72 -28.20 -13.24
N ASP A 56 25.42 -27.10 -12.96
CA ASP A 56 26.43 -27.03 -11.91
C ASP A 56 26.33 -25.67 -11.21
N THR A 57 26.44 -25.65 -9.89
CA THR A 57 26.23 -24.43 -9.07
C THR A 57 27.51 -24.02 -8.37
N ALA A 58 28.18 -23.00 -8.89
CA ALA A 58 29.31 -22.35 -8.24
C ALA A 58 29.21 -20.82 -8.40
N GLY A 59 29.18 -20.10 -7.28
CA GLY A 59 29.28 -18.64 -7.28
C GLY A 59 30.73 -18.17 -7.40
N SER A 60 30.93 -16.97 -7.95
CA SER A 60 32.22 -16.25 -7.90
C SER A 60 31.99 -14.87 -7.29
N ALA A 61 32.91 -14.46 -6.41
CA ALA A 61 32.86 -13.18 -5.71
C ALA A 61 34.15 -12.37 -5.97
N GLY A 62 34.02 -11.04 -5.97
CA GLY A 62 35.09 -10.09 -6.25
C GLY A 62 34.70 -9.14 -7.40
N THR A 63 35.06 -7.86 -7.38
CA THR A 63 36.08 -7.20 -6.55
C THR A 63 35.60 -5.84 -6.00
N ASN A 64 36.14 -5.42 -4.85
CA ASN A 64 35.99 -4.07 -4.29
C ASN A 64 37.34 -3.34 -4.25
N GLY A 65 37.33 -2.03 -4.51
CA GLY A 65 38.46 -1.11 -4.38
C GLY A 65 38.39 -0.25 -3.10
N PRO A 66 39.49 0.41 -2.64
CA PRO A 66 39.71 0.58 -1.20
C PRO A 66 39.91 2.02 -0.69
N SER A 67 39.31 2.31 0.47
CA SER A 67 39.63 3.43 1.39
C SER A 67 38.83 3.29 2.70
N THR A 68 39.26 3.62 3.92
CA THR A 68 40.57 3.64 4.64
C THR A 68 40.28 3.98 6.12
N SER A 69 41.17 3.61 7.06
CA SER A 69 41.10 3.94 8.52
C SER A 69 39.96 3.26 9.31
N SER A 70 40.05 3.02 10.64
CA SER A 70 41.19 2.91 11.57
C SER A 70 40.78 2.09 12.82
N SER A 71 41.72 1.67 13.69
CA SER A 71 41.45 0.69 14.77
C SER A 71 42.10 1.03 16.14
N THR A 72 41.75 0.24 17.17
CA THR A 72 42.22 0.27 18.59
C THR A 72 41.60 1.38 19.46
N LYS A 73 41.36 1.26 20.79
CA LYS A 73 41.54 0.24 21.88
C LYS A 73 40.34 0.42 22.88
N SER A 74 39.72 -0.57 23.54
CA SER A 74 40.18 -1.67 24.43
C SER A 74 40.33 -1.31 25.94
N THR A 75 39.28 -1.57 26.72
CA THR A 75 39.24 -2.00 28.15
C THR A 75 37.97 -2.87 28.33
N GLY A 76 37.81 -3.86 29.24
CA GLY A 76 38.59 -4.33 30.39
C GLY A 76 37.85 -4.01 31.72
N GLN A 77 37.46 -4.94 32.61
CA GLN A 77 37.71 -6.40 32.74
C GLN A 77 36.66 -7.12 33.64
N HIS A 78 36.60 -8.48 33.59
CA HIS A 78 36.49 -9.43 34.74
C HIS A 78 35.21 -9.50 35.65
N ARG A 79 34.78 -10.64 36.27
CA ARG A 79 35.13 -12.11 36.23
C ARG A 79 33.94 -12.99 36.78
N PRO A 80 34.03 -14.26 37.31
CA PRO A 80 33.29 -15.41 36.72
C PRO A 80 32.40 -16.29 37.66
N THR A 81 31.63 -17.23 37.08
CA THR A 81 31.17 -18.47 37.78
C THR A 81 31.16 -19.76 36.92
N VAL A 82 31.70 -20.83 37.53
CA VAL A 82 32.15 -22.17 37.06
C VAL A 82 31.07 -23.21 36.63
N ARG A 83 31.23 -23.83 35.43
CA ARG A 83 30.98 -25.27 34.98
C ARG A 83 29.60 -25.97 35.24
N PRO A 84 29.31 -27.22 34.71
CA PRO A 84 30.02 -28.14 33.79
C PRO A 84 29.19 -28.69 32.56
N LYS A 85 29.76 -29.68 31.83
CA LYS A 85 29.33 -30.46 30.63
C LYS A 85 29.85 -31.93 30.81
N PRO A 86 29.28 -33.07 30.31
CA PRO A 86 28.49 -33.39 29.08
C PRO A 86 27.18 -34.21 29.39
N PRO A 87 26.56 -35.11 28.56
CA PRO A 87 26.75 -35.56 27.15
C PRO A 87 25.46 -35.71 26.28
N ALA A 88 25.55 -36.37 25.12
CA ALA A 88 24.44 -36.67 24.18
C ALA A 88 24.22 -38.19 23.96
N ALA A 89 23.00 -38.62 23.61
CA ALA A 89 22.70 -40.00 23.18
C ALA A 89 21.41 -40.13 22.31
N SER A 90 21.47 -41.07 21.34
CA SER A 90 20.39 -41.79 20.61
C SER A 90 18.91 -41.37 20.70
N LYS A 91 18.24 -41.26 19.53
CA LYS A 91 16.79 -41.51 19.39
C LYS A 91 16.50 -43.02 19.27
N SER A 92 15.46 -43.50 19.96
CA SER A 92 14.99 -44.91 19.90
C SER A 92 13.76 -45.07 18.99
N SER A 93 13.20 -46.29 18.91
CA SER A 93 12.19 -46.70 17.91
C SER A 93 10.98 -47.46 18.48
N LYS A 94 9.97 -47.65 17.62
CA LYS A 94 8.71 -48.43 17.79
C LYS A 94 7.55 -47.70 18.50
N PRO A 95 6.29 -48.16 18.33
CA PRO A 95 5.76 -49.16 17.36
C PRO A 95 4.70 -48.60 16.40
N VAL A 96 4.49 -49.29 15.27
CA VAL A 96 3.28 -49.12 14.43
C VAL A 96 2.37 -50.32 14.64
N THR A 97 1.12 -50.09 15.03
CA THR A 97 0.09 -51.12 15.13
C THR A 97 -0.50 -51.43 13.75
N LYS A 98 -0.54 -52.71 13.38
CA LYS A 98 -1.28 -53.19 12.21
C LYS A 98 -2.62 -53.76 12.68
N SER A 99 -3.72 -53.33 12.06
CA SER A 99 -4.96 -54.10 12.02
C SER A 99 -5.19 -54.60 10.59
N ALA A 100 -5.81 -55.77 10.44
CA ALA A 100 -5.90 -56.46 9.16
C ALA A 100 -7.34 -56.53 8.65
N ALA A 101 -7.54 -56.16 7.39
CA ALA A 101 -8.73 -56.49 6.60
C ALA A 101 -8.28 -57.32 5.38
N ALA A 102 -9.06 -58.33 5.02
CA ALA A 102 -8.58 -59.40 4.15
C ALA A 102 -8.47 -59.01 2.67
N ALA A 103 -7.28 -59.12 2.10
CA ALA A 103 -7.09 -59.10 0.65
C ALA A 103 -7.68 -60.37 0.03
N ARG A 104 -8.76 -60.22 -0.76
CA ARG A 104 -9.22 -61.29 -1.65
C ARG A 104 -8.24 -61.41 -2.82
N THR A 105 -7.80 -62.63 -3.11
CA THR A 105 -6.89 -62.94 -4.22
C THR A 105 -7.59 -62.77 -5.58
N ALA A 106 -7.53 -61.56 -6.13
CA ALA A 106 -7.65 -61.36 -7.57
C ALA A 106 -6.39 -61.92 -8.25
N ALA A 107 -6.57 -62.74 -9.29
CA ALA A 107 -5.47 -63.27 -10.09
C ALA A 107 -4.68 -62.13 -10.78
N PRO A 108 -3.39 -62.32 -11.12
CA PRO A 108 -2.63 -61.33 -11.86
C PRO A 108 -3.26 -61.14 -13.26
N ARG A 109 -4.06 -60.07 -13.41
CA ARG A 109 -4.51 -59.62 -14.73
C ARG A 109 -3.25 -59.24 -15.50
N ALA A 110 -2.98 -59.92 -16.61
CA ALA A 110 -1.72 -59.82 -17.33
C ALA A 110 -1.37 -58.36 -17.60
N ALA A 111 -0.09 -58.00 -17.41
CA ALA A 111 0.44 -56.74 -17.87
C ALA A 111 0.14 -56.65 -19.37
N ALA A 112 -0.68 -55.67 -19.77
CA ALA A 112 -1.03 -55.51 -21.17
C ALA A 112 0.26 -55.27 -21.96
N VAL A 113 0.50 -56.10 -22.98
CA VAL A 113 1.49 -55.76 -24.00
C VAL A 113 1.13 -54.37 -24.50
N PRO A 114 2.07 -53.39 -24.53
CA PRO A 114 1.79 -52.06 -25.03
C PRO A 114 1.15 -52.20 -26.42
N ALA A 115 -0.07 -51.67 -26.57
CA ALA A 115 -0.74 -51.71 -27.86
C ALA A 115 0.15 -51.02 -28.88
N LEU A 116 0.28 -51.60 -30.07
CA LEU A 116 0.91 -50.89 -31.19
C LEU A 116 0.16 -49.57 -31.36
N PRO A 117 0.86 -48.42 -31.37
CA PRO A 117 0.21 -47.11 -31.31
C PRO A 117 -0.77 -47.00 -32.48
N THR A 118 -2.02 -46.68 -32.16
CA THR A 118 -3.06 -46.55 -33.18
C THR A 118 -2.73 -45.37 -34.10
N PRO A 119 -3.35 -45.27 -35.28
CA PRO A 119 -3.22 -44.08 -36.11
C PRO A 119 -3.61 -42.78 -35.36
N ALA A 120 -4.49 -42.85 -34.37
CA ALA A 120 -4.83 -41.72 -33.51
C ALA A 120 -3.70 -41.36 -32.52
N ASP A 121 -2.99 -42.35 -31.96
CA ASP A 121 -1.84 -42.13 -31.07
C ASP A 121 -0.62 -41.57 -31.81
N VAL A 122 -0.42 -42.02 -33.06
CA VAL A 122 0.61 -41.45 -33.95
C VAL A 122 0.26 -40.03 -34.37
N VAL A 123 -1.01 -39.75 -34.68
CA VAL A 123 -1.46 -38.38 -34.99
C VAL A 123 -1.37 -37.47 -33.77
N SER A 124 -1.80 -37.91 -32.58
CA SER A 124 -1.78 -37.06 -31.37
C SER A 124 -0.37 -36.71 -30.90
N PHE A 125 0.61 -37.60 -31.10
CA PHE A 125 2.04 -37.32 -30.88
C PHE A 125 2.56 -36.12 -31.72
N PHE A 126 1.98 -35.88 -32.90
CA PHE A 126 2.33 -34.73 -33.75
C PHE A 126 1.35 -33.55 -33.63
N ILE A 127 0.06 -33.81 -33.46
CA ILE A 127 -1.02 -32.82 -33.43
C ILE A 127 -1.99 -33.14 -32.29
N SER A 128 -1.76 -32.53 -31.12
CA SER A 128 -2.64 -32.61 -29.96
C SER A 128 -2.34 -31.48 -28.99
N ASN A 129 -3.37 -31.00 -28.29
CA ASN A 129 -3.15 -30.23 -27.07
C ASN A 129 -2.62 -31.14 -25.95
N GLY A 130 -1.95 -30.54 -24.96
CA GLY A 130 -1.56 -31.21 -23.73
C GLY A 130 -2.74 -31.56 -22.81
N THR A 131 -2.49 -32.43 -21.84
CA THR A 131 -3.45 -32.88 -20.80
C THR A 131 -2.77 -32.92 -19.43
N ALA A 132 -3.53 -33.00 -18.33
CA ALA A 132 -2.93 -33.13 -16.98
C ALA A 132 -1.97 -34.33 -16.83
N ALA A 133 -2.20 -35.43 -17.55
CA ALA A 133 -1.32 -36.60 -17.55
C ALA A 133 -0.08 -36.42 -18.46
N HIS A 134 -0.23 -35.69 -19.56
CA HIS A 134 0.82 -35.40 -20.53
C HIS A 134 0.78 -33.90 -20.89
N PRO A 135 1.42 -33.02 -20.08
CA PRO A 135 1.19 -31.57 -20.20
C PRO A 135 1.65 -30.95 -21.51
N ASN A 136 2.69 -31.49 -22.15
CA ASN A 136 3.18 -30.97 -23.42
C ASN A 136 2.25 -31.35 -24.58
N ALA A 137 2.13 -30.46 -25.55
CA ALA A 137 1.44 -30.70 -26.81
C ALA A 137 2.19 -31.67 -27.74
N GLY A 138 1.50 -32.08 -28.82
CA GLY A 138 2.10 -32.76 -29.96
C GLY A 138 3.12 -31.88 -30.69
N ILE A 139 4.15 -32.49 -31.28
CA ILE A 139 5.36 -31.78 -31.74
C ILE A 139 5.08 -30.69 -32.79
N ILE A 140 4.14 -30.91 -33.71
CA ILE A 140 3.87 -29.99 -34.83
C ILE A 140 2.85 -28.93 -34.42
N ALA A 141 1.74 -29.31 -33.81
CA ALA A 141 0.68 -28.36 -33.46
C ALA A 141 -0.10 -28.75 -32.21
N GLY A 142 -0.48 -27.73 -31.43
CA GLY A 142 -1.29 -27.86 -30.23
C GLY A 142 -0.74 -27.05 -29.06
N ASN A 143 -1.65 -26.66 -28.18
CA ASN A 143 -1.34 -25.83 -27.01
C ASN A 143 -0.97 -26.71 -25.81
N GLY A 144 0.01 -26.26 -25.03
CA GLY A 144 0.40 -26.90 -23.78
C GLY A 144 -0.70 -26.82 -22.73
N TYR A 145 -0.70 -27.77 -21.79
CA TYR A 145 -1.75 -27.86 -20.77
C TYR A 145 -1.65 -26.74 -19.72
N SER A 146 -2.77 -26.05 -19.50
CA SER A 146 -2.95 -25.05 -18.46
C SER A 146 -3.58 -25.67 -17.21
N TRP A 147 -2.95 -25.47 -16.05
CA TRP A 147 -3.41 -26.02 -14.78
C TRP A 147 -4.43 -25.11 -14.08
N THR A 148 -5.27 -25.72 -13.24
CA THR A 148 -6.31 -25.09 -12.41
C THR A 148 -6.31 -25.70 -11.00
N ALA A 149 -7.06 -25.10 -10.07
CA ALA A 149 -7.24 -25.65 -8.72
C ALA A 149 -7.76 -27.11 -8.74
N ASP A 150 -8.75 -27.40 -9.58
CA ASP A 150 -9.39 -28.73 -9.68
C ASP A 150 -8.49 -29.80 -10.30
N THR A 151 -7.39 -29.39 -10.95
CA THR A 151 -6.49 -30.29 -11.70
C THR A 151 -5.12 -30.41 -11.03
N CYS A 152 -4.67 -29.38 -10.30
CA CYS A 152 -3.44 -29.37 -9.51
C CYS A 152 -3.61 -29.98 -8.10
N ILE A 153 -4.37 -31.09 -7.97
CA ILE A 153 -4.68 -31.67 -6.66
C ILE A 153 -3.47 -32.43 -6.11
N GLY A 154 -3.01 -32.03 -4.91
CA GLY A 154 -1.96 -32.73 -4.16
C GLY A 154 -0.52 -32.50 -4.66
N VAL A 155 -0.31 -31.56 -5.58
CA VAL A 155 1.01 -31.16 -6.09
C VAL A 155 1.28 -29.70 -5.71
N SER A 156 2.50 -29.42 -5.25
CA SER A 156 2.90 -28.09 -4.76
C SER A 156 3.05 -27.04 -5.86
N ASP A 157 3.50 -27.43 -7.06
CA ASP A 157 3.94 -26.53 -8.12
C ASP A 157 3.68 -27.10 -9.52
N CYS A 158 2.46 -26.92 -10.02
CA CYS A 158 2.02 -27.45 -11.31
C CYS A 158 2.52 -26.61 -12.48
N LYS A 159 3.52 -27.13 -13.20
CA LYS A 159 4.17 -26.43 -14.33
C LYS A 159 3.34 -26.60 -15.60
N GLY A 160 2.99 -25.49 -16.22
CA GLY A 160 2.28 -25.45 -17.49
C GLY A 160 3.06 -26.17 -18.59
N GLY A 161 2.34 -26.86 -19.47
CA GLY A 161 2.95 -27.66 -20.54
C GLY A 161 3.49 -26.81 -21.69
N ASN A 162 4.47 -27.33 -22.43
CA ASN A 162 4.98 -26.66 -23.62
C ASN A 162 4.07 -26.87 -24.83
N GLY A 163 3.94 -25.86 -25.69
CA GLY A 163 3.24 -25.93 -26.97
C GLY A 163 4.08 -26.60 -28.07
N GLY A 164 3.41 -27.02 -29.16
CA GLY A 164 4.07 -27.53 -30.37
C GLY A 164 4.77 -26.44 -31.18
N ILE A 165 5.30 -26.78 -32.36
CA ILE A 165 5.85 -25.80 -33.31
C ILE A 165 4.84 -24.67 -33.59
N PHE A 166 3.56 -25.01 -33.72
CA PHE A 166 2.42 -24.09 -33.69
C PHE A 166 1.54 -24.33 -32.46
N GLY A 167 1.71 -23.54 -31.40
CA GLY A 167 0.86 -23.59 -30.23
C GLY A 167 1.39 -22.77 -29.05
N ASP A 168 0.45 -22.26 -28.25
CA ASP A 168 0.74 -21.53 -27.01
C ASP A 168 1.25 -22.48 -25.91
N GLY A 169 2.09 -21.97 -25.02
CA GLY A 169 2.43 -22.65 -23.77
C GLY A 169 1.29 -22.57 -22.76
N GLY A 170 1.10 -23.64 -21.98
CA GLY A 170 0.07 -23.72 -20.95
C GLY A 170 0.43 -22.93 -19.69
N ALA A 171 -0.59 -22.48 -18.95
CA ALA A 171 -0.41 -21.78 -17.68
C ALA A 171 -0.01 -22.74 -16.54
N GLY A 172 0.87 -22.26 -15.64
CA GLY A 172 1.17 -22.93 -14.38
C GLY A 172 0.19 -22.57 -13.26
N PHE A 173 0.25 -23.31 -12.15
CA PHE A 173 -0.58 -23.11 -10.96
C PHE A 173 0.23 -23.38 -9.68
N ASN A 174 -0.15 -22.75 -8.55
CA ASN A 174 0.57 -22.80 -7.26
C ASN A 174 2.09 -22.55 -7.40
N GLY A 175 2.50 -21.41 -7.95
CA GLY A 175 3.91 -21.07 -8.17
C GLY A 175 4.61 -21.90 -9.26
N GLY A 176 3.91 -22.81 -9.92
CA GLY A 176 4.42 -23.52 -11.09
C GLY A 176 4.68 -22.58 -12.27
N ASN A 177 5.82 -22.73 -12.96
CA ASN A 177 6.14 -21.95 -14.15
C ASN A 177 5.12 -22.21 -15.28
N GLY A 178 4.87 -21.21 -16.13
CA GLY A 178 4.19 -21.39 -17.40
C GLY A 178 5.09 -22.10 -18.42
N GLY A 179 4.48 -22.86 -19.32
CA GLY A 179 5.19 -23.57 -20.39
C GLY A 179 5.59 -22.64 -21.53
N ALA A 180 6.63 -23.02 -22.28
CA ALA A 180 7.06 -22.28 -23.46
C ALA A 180 6.21 -22.66 -24.70
N ALA A 181 6.02 -21.71 -25.60
CA ALA A 181 5.58 -22.01 -26.98
C ALA A 181 6.76 -22.52 -27.83
N GLY A 182 6.46 -23.19 -28.95
CA GLY A 182 7.48 -23.72 -29.86
C GLY A 182 8.08 -22.64 -30.77
N TRP A 183 7.62 -22.56 -32.02
CA TRP A 183 8.07 -21.54 -32.98
C TRP A 183 7.06 -20.40 -33.11
N PHE A 184 5.77 -20.72 -33.06
CA PHE A 184 4.66 -19.78 -33.14
C PHE A 184 3.69 -20.04 -31.98
N GLY A 185 3.37 -19.00 -31.21
CA GLY A 185 2.50 -19.10 -30.04
C GLY A 185 3.06 -18.30 -28.85
N ASN A 186 2.21 -17.98 -27.88
CA ASN A 186 2.59 -17.20 -26.70
C ASN A 186 3.05 -18.11 -25.57
N GLY A 187 3.97 -17.64 -24.73
CA GLY A 187 4.36 -18.35 -23.52
C GLY A 187 3.23 -18.34 -22.49
N GLY A 188 3.06 -19.45 -21.77
CA GLY A 188 2.03 -19.57 -20.74
C GLY A 188 2.33 -18.70 -19.52
N ALA A 189 1.27 -18.27 -18.81
CA ALA A 189 1.43 -17.54 -17.56
C ALA A 189 2.03 -18.46 -16.47
N GLY A 190 2.91 -17.91 -15.62
CA GLY A 190 3.31 -18.55 -14.39
C GLY A 190 2.19 -18.48 -13.35
N GLY A 191 2.01 -19.56 -12.59
CA GLY A 191 1.02 -19.63 -11.53
C GLY A 191 1.38 -18.72 -10.35
N GLU A 192 0.38 -18.12 -9.73
CA GLU A 192 0.54 -17.39 -8.47
C GLU A 192 0.98 -18.36 -7.37
N GLY A 193 1.87 -17.91 -6.48
CA GLY A 193 2.35 -18.69 -5.37
C GLY A 193 1.24 -18.93 -4.35
N ALA A 194 1.10 -20.17 -3.87
CA ALA A 194 0.35 -20.46 -2.65
C ALA A 194 1.01 -19.80 -1.42
N GLU A 195 0.41 -19.92 -0.23
CA GLU A 195 0.98 -19.41 1.02
C GLU A 195 2.46 -19.82 1.20
N ALA A 196 3.33 -18.85 1.51
CA ALA A 196 4.80 -18.96 1.55
C ALA A 196 5.49 -19.46 0.25
N GLY A 197 4.74 -19.63 -0.85
CA GLY A 197 5.23 -20.01 -2.18
C GLY A 197 5.60 -18.81 -3.05
N LYS A 198 6.64 -18.98 -3.87
CA LYS A 198 7.06 -17.97 -4.86
C LYS A 198 6.18 -18.02 -6.11
N GLY A 199 6.07 -16.89 -6.81
CA GLY A 199 5.39 -16.82 -8.09
C GLY A 199 6.13 -17.58 -9.19
N GLY A 200 5.38 -18.32 -10.00
CA GLY A 200 5.91 -19.06 -11.14
C GLY A 200 6.39 -18.12 -12.24
N ARG A 201 7.49 -18.46 -12.92
CA ARG A 201 7.96 -17.69 -14.08
C ARG A 201 7.00 -17.87 -15.25
N GLY A 202 6.80 -16.81 -16.02
CA GLY A 202 6.15 -16.88 -17.32
C GLY A 202 6.98 -17.69 -18.32
N GLY A 203 6.31 -18.47 -19.16
CA GLY A 203 6.94 -19.22 -20.24
C GLY A 203 7.43 -18.30 -21.37
N ASN A 204 8.42 -18.76 -22.15
CA ASN A 204 8.89 -17.99 -23.31
C ASN A 204 7.89 -18.06 -24.46
N GLY A 205 7.78 -16.96 -25.21
CA GLY A 205 7.06 -16.90 -26.49
C GLY A 205 7.79 -17.67 -27.58
N GLY A 206 7.05 -18.03 -28.62
CA GLY A 206 7.55 -18.83 -29.74
C GLY A 206 8.79 -18.23 -30.40
N LEU A 207 9.73 -19.10 -30.76
CA LEU A 207 11.06 -18.73 -31.28
C LEU A 207 11.00 -17.74 -32.46
N ILE A 208 9.98 -17.87 -33.32
CA ILE A 208 9.75 -16.97 -34.45
C ILE A 208 8.77 -15.86 -34.04
N ALA A 209 7.55 -16.20 -33.63
CA ALA A 209 6.56 -15.20 -33.25
C ALA A 209 5.73 -15.60 -32.03
N GLY A 210 5.73 -14.75 -31.00
CA GLY A 210 5.00 -14.99 -29.76
C GLY A 210 5.37 -14.03 -28.65
N ASN A 211 4.39 -13.61 -27.85
CA ASN A 211 4.67 -12.85 -26.62
C ASN A 211 5.14 -13.81 -25.52
N GLY A 212 5.99 -13.33 -24.62
CA GLY A 212 6.31 -14.04 -23.38
C GLY A 212 5.13 -14.02 -22.40
N GLY A 213 4.98 -15.11 -21.63
CA GLY A 213 3.94 -15.20 -20.60
C GLY A 213 4.24 -14.30 -19.40
N ALA A 214 3.19 -13.84 -18.70
CA ALA A 214 3.38 -13.13 -17.44
C ALA A 214 3.90 -14.07 -16.34
N GLY A 215 4.70 -13.57 -15.42
CA GLY A 215 5.01 -14.26 -14.17
C GLY A 215 3.90 -14.12 -13.14
N GLY A 216 3.67 -15.15 -12.34
CA GLY A 216 2.68 -15.14 -11.27
C GLY A 216 3.13 -14.31 -10.07
N ALA A 217 2.19 -13.81 -9.26
CA ALA A 217 2.50 -13.15 -8.00
C ALA A 217 3.12 -14.12 -6.98
N GLY A 218 3.93 -13.62 -6.06
CA GLY A 218 4.35 -14.35 -4.87
C GLY A 218 3.21 -14.41 -3.84
N GLY A 219 3.03 -15.56 -3.18
CA GLY A 219 2.05 -15.73 -2.11
C GLY A 219 2.45 -15.01 -0.82
N GLU A 220 1.48 -14.66 0.00
CA GLU A 220 1.72 -14.05 1.32
C GLU A 220 2.49 -15.01 2.24
N ALA A 221 3.29 -14.45 3.16
CA ALA A 221 4.16 -15.23 4.03
C ALA A 221 4.34 -14.62 5.42
N PHE A 222 4.57 -15.49 6.42
CA PHE A 222 4.68 -15.08 7.82
C PHE A 222 6.11 -14.78 8.30
N ALA A 223 7.16 -15.20 7.57
CA ALA A 223 8.56 -15.06 8.01
C ALA A 223 9.44 -14.22 7.06
N GLN A 224 9.28 -14.37 5.75
CA GLN A 224 9.93 -13.52 4.74
C GLN A 224 9.02 -13.47 3.50
N GLY A 225 8.83 -12.29 2.91
CA GLY A 225 7.98 -12.13 1.74
C GLY A 225 8.53 -12.89 0.52
N THR A 226 7.63 -13.46 -0.28
CA THR A 226 8.01 -14.35 -1.39
C THR A 226 8.29 -13.56 -2.67
N ALA A 227 9.24 -14.04 -3.49
CA ALA A 227 9.50 -13.39 -4.77
C ALA A 227 8.38 -13.65 -5.79
N GLY A 228 8.00 -12.62 -6.53
CA GLY A 228 7.17 -12.74 -7.72
C GLY A 228 7.92 -13.43 -8.87
N GLY A 229 7.17 -14.03 -9.79
CA GLY A 229 7.73 -14.69 -10.96
C GLY A 229 8.21 -13.70 -12.01
N ASN A 230 9.36 -13.95 -12.62
CA ASN A 230 9.79 -13.17 -13.79
C ASN A 230 8.87 -13.45 -14.99
N GLY A 231 8.63 -12.43 -15.81
CA GLY A 231 7.99 -12.60 -17.11
C GLY A 231 8.86 -13.37 -18.09
N GLY A 232 8.24 -14.16 -18.95
CA GLY A 232 8.93 -14.86 -20.04
C GLY A 232 9.36 -13.90 -21.15
N SER A 233 10.39 -14.26 -21.91
CA SER A 233 10.86 -13.45 -23.04
C SER A 233 10.19 -13.88 -24.35
N ALA A 234 10.08 -12.95 -25.31
CA ALA A 234 9.68 -13.27 -26.68
C ALA A 234 10.86 -13.81 -27.52
N GLY A 235 10.55 -14.44 -28.67
CA GLY A 235 11.53 -14.96 -29.63
C GLY A 235 12.05 -13.89 -30.59
N MET A 236 11.87 -14.09 -31.91
CA MET A 236 12.26 -13.11 -32.92
C MET A 236 11.29 -11.90 -32.97
N PHE A 237 9.99 -12.13 -32.82
CA PHE A 237 8.93 -11.12 -32.86
C PHE A 237 7.93 -11.32 -31.72
N GLY A 238 7.63 -10.26 -30.96
CA GLY A 238 6.63 -10.29 -29.87
C GLY A 238 7.08 -9.52 -28.63
N ASN A 239 6.17 -9.28 -27.70
CA ASN A 239 6.48 -8.51 -26.48
C ASN A 239 6.92 -9.42 -25.33
N GLY A 240 7.79 -8.92 -24.47
CA GLY A 240 8.13 -9.60 -23.22
C GLY A 240 6.95 -9.66 -22.25
N GLY A 241 6.85 -10.75 -21.50
CA GLY A 241 5.82 -10.92 -20.48
C GLY A 241 6.06 -10.03 -19.26
N LYS A 242 4.99 -9.66 -18.55
CA LYS A 242 5.11 -8.88 -17.32
C LYS A 242 5.71 -9.71 -16.17
N GLY A 243 6.45 -9.07 -15.28
CA GLY A 243 6.81 -9.67 -13.98
C GLY A 243 5.62 -9.68 -13.02
N GLY A 244 5.54 -10.71 -12.18
CA GLY A 244 4.54 -10.82 -11.11
C GLY A 244 4.97 -10.07 -9.86
N ALA A 245 4.00 -9.59 -9.07
CA ALA A 245 4.29 -8.86 -7.83
C ALA A 245 4.92 -9.77 -6.75
N GLY A 246 5.73 -9.19 -5.87
CA GLY A 246 6.23 -9.88 -4.69
C GLY A 246 5.15 -10.06 -3.62
N GLY A 247 5.19 -11.18 -2.90
CA GLY A 247 4.23 -11.50 -1.85
C GLY A 247 4.41 -10.64 -0.59
N VAL A 248 3.30 -10.36 0.10
CA VAL A 248 3.31 -9.57 1.34
C VAL A 248 3.94 -10.37 2.48
N LEU A 249 4.81 -9.72 3.27
CA LEU A 249 5.24 -10.22 4.57
C LEU A 249 4.21 -9.80 5.63
N ALA A 250 3.42 -10.76 6.13
CA ALA A 250 2.21 -10.53 6.92
C ALA A 250 2.27 -11.02 8.39
N GLY A 251 3.22 -11.88 8.74
CA GLY A 251 3.46 -12.31 10.12
C GLY A 251 4.41 -11.37 10.86
N GLU A 252 4.40 -11.38 12.20
CA GLU A 252 5.31 -10.63 13.07
C GLU A 252 6.75 -11.21 13.03
N ALA A 253 7.41 -11.07 11.87
CA ALA A 253 8.75 -11.55 11.62
C ALA A 253 9.84 -10.72 12.33
N GLU A 254 11.05 -11.26 12.41
CA GLU A 254 12.19 -10.63 13.08
C GLU A 254 12.57 -9.29 12.43
N ILE A 255 13.13 -8.37 13.23
CA ILE A 255 13.63 -7.08 12.77
C ILE A 255 14.66 -7.30 11.64
N ASN A 256 14.64 -6.46 10.60
CA ASN A 256 15.36 -6.62 9.32
C ASN A 256 14.78 -7.64 8.32
N SER A 257 13.57 -8.19 8.56
CA SER A 257 12.87 -8.99 7.54
C SER A 257 12.43 -8.14 6.34
N SER A 258 12.30 -8.77 5.16
CA SER A 258 11.89 -8.09 3.92
C SER A 258 10.53 -8.55 3.38
N GLY A 259 9.81 -7.64 2.75
CA GLY A 259 8.72 -7.97 1.83
C GLY A 259 9.22 -8.71 0.58
N GLY A 260 8.28 -9.21 -0.22
CA GLY A 260 8.57 -10.04 -1.39
C GLY A 260 9.19 -9.25 -2.54
N GLN A 261 10.23 -9.78 -3.16
CA GLN A 261 10.88 -9.13 -4.31
C GLN A 261 9.99 -9.17 -5.55
N GLY A 262 9.87 -8.06 -6.27
CA GLY A 262 9.12 -8.00 -7.53
C GLY A 262 9.79 -8.81 -8.64
N GLY A 263 8.99 -9.54 -9.43
CA GLY A 263 9.50 -10.28 -10.58
C GLY A 263 9.96 -9.36 -11.71
N ASN A 264 11.07 -9.67 -12.37
CA ASN A 264 11.55 -8.87 -13.51
C ASN A 264 10.64 -9.02 -14.73
N GLY A 265 10.56 -7.98 -15.56
CA GLY A 265 9.93 -8.04 -16.87
C GLY A 265 10.74 -8.88 -17.87
N GLY A 266 10.06 -9.59 -18.76
CA GLY A 266 10.68 -10.36 -19.83
C GLY A 266 11.16 -9.48 -20.99
N SER A 267 12.13 -9.94 -21.76
CA SER A 267 12.65 -9.19 -22.93
C SER A 267 11.70 -9.24 -24.13
N GLY A 268 11.62 -8.13 -24.86
CA GLY A 268 10.98 -8.05 -26.17
C GLY A 268 11.75 -8.80 -27.26
N GLY A 269 11.03 -9.18 -28.32
CA GLY A 269 11.54 -10.03 -29.39
C GLY A 269 12.67 -9.39 -30.20
N LEU A 270 13.63 -10.21 -30.63
CA LEU A 270 14.93 -9.81 -31.19
C LEU A 270 14.88 -8.67 -32.22
N TYR A 271 13.89 -8.69 -33.12
CA TYR A 271 13.75 -7.73 -34.24
C TYR A 271 12.56 -6.77 -34.11
N LEU A 272 11.54 -7.13 -33.33
CA LEU A 272 10.41 -6.26 -33.01
C LEU A 272 9.73 -6.73 -31.72
N GLY A 273 9.59 -5.83 -30.76
CA GLY A 273 8.93 -6.15 -29.50
C GLY A 273 9.23 -5.16 -28.38
N ASN A 274 8.22 -4.87 -27.58
CA ASN A 274 8.39 -4.14 -26.33
C ASN A 274 8.88 -5.06 -25.21
N GLY A 275 9.64 -4.50 -24.27
CA GLY A 275 9.96 -5.18 -23.02
C GLY A 275 8.74 -5.25 -22.08
N GLY A 276 8.63 -6.32 -21.30
CA GLY A 276 7.58 -6.46 -20.30
C GLY A 276 7.81 -5.53 -19.12
N ALA A 277 6.75 -4.92 -18.59
CA ALA A 277 6.84 -4.20 -17.31
C ALA A 277 7.09 -5.17 -16.14
N ALA A 278 7.81 -4.74 -15.13
CA ALA A 278 8.12 -5.57 -13.97
C ALA A 278 6.98 -5.61 -12.93
N GLY A 279 7.10 -6.56 -12.00
CA GLY A 279 6.23 -6.66 -10.84
C GLY A 279 6.66 -5.71 -9.72
N LYS A 280 5.67 -5.23 -8.95
CA LYS A 280 5.91 -4.44 -7.73
C LYS A 280 6.55 -5.31 -6.64
N GLY A 281 7.33 -4.69 -5.77
CA GLY A 281 7.72 -5.29 -4.49
C GLY A 281 6.53 -5.42 -3.54
N GLY A 282 6.53 -6.48 -2.74
CA GLY A 282 5.53 -6.75 -1.71
C GLY A 282 5.74 -5.91 -0.46
N ASN A 283 4.66 -5.49 0.18
CA ASN A 283 4.71 -4.78 1.46
C ASN A 283 5.28 -5.68 2.57
N ALA A 284 5.82 -5.06 3.63
CA ALA A 284 6.11 -5.74 4.88
C ALA A 284 5.38 -5.06 6.04
N ILE A 285 4.48 -5.81 6.68
CA ILE A 285 3.65 -5.35 7.79
C ILE A 285 4.44 -5.09 9.08
N PRO A 286 5.45 -5.89 9.48
CA PRO A 286 6.16 -5.71 10.75
C PRO A 286 6.86 -4.36 10.90
N PHE A 287 6.87 -3.86 12.14
CA PHE A 287 7.66 -2.69 12.52
C PHE A 287 9.16 -3.02 12.47
N GLY A 288 9.96 -2.16 11.82
CA GLY A 288 11.40 -2.36 11.62
C GLY A 288 11.73 -3.33 10.47
N ALA A 289 10.77 -3.63 9.60
CA ALA A 289 11.00 -4.37 8.36
C ALA A 289 11.26 -3.42 7.17
N THR A 290 11.67 -4.01 6.05
CA THR A 290 11.84 -3.31 4.76
C THR A 290 10.82 -3.86 3.75
N GLY A 291 10.24 -3.00 2.93
CA GLY A 291 9.47 -3.46 1.76
C GLY A 291 10.34 -4.28 0.80
N GLY A 292 9.74 -5.16 0.01
CA GLY A 292 10.46 -5.78 -1.11
C GLY A 292 10.75 -4.74 -2.19
N ASP A 293 11.85 -4.90 -2.91
CA ASP A 293 12.17 -4.01 -4.03
C ASP A 293 11.29 -4.36 -5.26
N GLY A 294 11.08 -3.38 -6.14
CA GLY A 294 10.45 -3.61 -7.43
C GLY A 294 11.37 -4.35 -8.40
N GLY A 295 10.79 -5.19 -9.25
CA GLY A 295 11.58 -5.88 -10.29
C GLY A 295 12.10 -4.92 -11.36
N HIS A 296 13.15 -5.31 -12.08
CA HIS A 296 13.67 -4.54 -13.21
C HIS A 296 12.81 -4.76 -14.46
N GLY A 297 12.55 -3.68 -15.21
CA GLY A 297 11.82 -3.70 -16.46
C GLY A 297 12.53 -4.48 -17.56
N GLY A 298 11.76 -5.14 -18.43
CA GLY A 298 12.31 -5.93 -19.53
C GLY A 298 12.94 -5.07 -20.62
N ASN A 299 14.04 -5.52 -21.19
CA ASN A 299 14.70 -4.84 -22.32
C ASN A 299 13.90 -5.01 -23.63
N THR A 300 14.13 -4.13 -24.60
CA THR A 300 13.74 -4.40 -26.01
C THR A 300 14.68 -5.40 -26.68
N GLY A 301 14.28 -5.94 -27.83
CA GLY A 301 15.12 -6.86 -28.61
C GLY A 301 16.46 -6.25 -29.04
N LEU A 302 17.53 -7.04 -28.97
CA LEU A 302 18.91 -6.63 -29.26
C LEU A 302 19.09 -5.94 -30.63
N MET A 303 18.30 -6.35 -31.64
CA MET A 303 18.33 -5.88 -33.03
C MET A 303 17.01 -5.18 -33.41
N SER A 304 16.24 -4.67 -32.43
CA SER A 304 14.86 -4.24 -32.68
C SER A 304 14.78 -3.02 -33.59
N VAL A 305 13.96 -3.10 -34.64
CA VAL A 305 13.69 -1.94 -35.51
C VAL A 305 12.95 -0.85 -34.73
N TRP A 306 12.03 -1.25 -33.85
CA TRP A 306 11.26 -0.34 -33.00
C TRP A 306 10.80 -1.01 -31.68
N GLY A 307 10.83 -0.28 -30.57
CA GLY A 307 10.18 -0.75 -29.34
C GLY A 307 10.32 0.18 -28.12
N TYR A 308 9.46 -0.04 -27.14
CA TYR A 308 9.57 0.51 -25.78
C TYR A 308 10.05 -0.56 -24.81
N ALA A 309 11.04 -0.24 -24.00
CA ALA A 309 11.43 -1.13 -22.91
C ALA A 309 10.43 -1.02 -21.73
N GLY A 310 10.36 -2.07 -20.91
CA GLY A 310 9.41 -2.17 -19.81
C GLY A 310 9.76 -1.22 -18.67
N ALA A 311 8.74 -0.67 -18.01
CA ALA A 311 8.94 0.07 -16.76
C ALA A 311 9.34 -0.86 -15.62
N GLY A 312 10.15 -0.35 -14.69
CA GLY A 312 10.49 -1.01 -13.43
C GLY A 312 9.33 -1.03 -12.44
N GLY A 313 9.38 -1.95 -11.48
CA GLY A 313 8.33 -2.12 -10.47
C GLY A 313 8.45 -1.09 -9.36
N THR A 314 7.33 -0.70 -8.74
CA THR A 314 7.39 0.10 -7.51
C THR A 314 7.87 -0.75 -6.34
N GLY A 315 8.63 -0.18 -5.41
CA GLY A 315 8.97 -0.83 -4.14
C GLY A 315 7.75 -0.99 -3.22
N GLY A 316 7.83 -1.95 -2.29
CA GLY A 316 6.81 -2.21 -1.29
C GLY A 316 6.87 -1.25 -0.09
N ALA A 317 5.74 -1.02 0.58
CA ALA A 317 5.65 -0.21 1.79
C ALA A 317 6.03 -1.01 3.05
N SER A 318 6.77 -0.38 3.97
CA SER A 318 7.10 -0.85 5.32
C SER A 318 7.75 0.28 6.12
N THR A 319 8.30 0.02 7.31
CA THR A 319 9.04 1.02 8.12
C THR A 319 10.19 1.62 7.31
N ASN A 320 10.90 0.77 6.56
CA ASN A 320 11.75 1.17 5.46
C ASN A 320 11.10 0.78 4.13
N GLY A 321 10.94 1.72 3.20
CA GLY A 321 10.44 1.43 1.87
C GLY A 321 11.40 0.54 1.08
N GLY A 322 10.88 -0.44 0.35
CA GLY A 322 11.66 -1.16 -0.66
C GLY A 322 12.00 -0.23 -1.83
N LYS A 323 13.08 -0.47 -2.56
CA LYS A 323 13.47 0.37 -3.70
C LYS A 323 12.56 0.16 -4.90
N GLY A 324 12.44 1.20 -5.73
CA GLY A 324 11.93 1.04 -7.08
C GLY A 324 12.91 0.27 -7.95
N GLY A 325 12.41 -0.63 -8.79
CA GLY A 325 13.22 -1.34 -9.78
C GLY A 325 13.55 -0.47 -10.99
N ASP A 326 14.67 -0.73 -11.63
CA ASP A 326 15.09 0.05 -12.81
C ASP A 326 14.20 -0.21 -14.03
N GLY A 327 14.08 0.79 -14.91
CA GLY A 327 13.48 0.62 -16.23
C GLY A 327 14.39 -0.15 -17.18
N GLY A 328 13.80 -0.96 -18.07
CA GLY A 328 14.55 -1.71 -19.07
C GLY A 328 15.16 -0.79 -20.15
N SER A 329 16.17 -1.28 -20.86
CA SER A 329 16.90 -0.54 -21.89
C SER A 329 16.52 -0.88 -23.33
N GLY A 330 16.84 0.06 -24.23
CA GLY A 330 16.94 -0.12 -25.67
C GLY A 330 17.99 -1.18 -26.05
N GLY A 331 17.72 -1.98 -27.09
CA GLY A 331 18.65 -2.97 -27.61
C GLY A 331 19.92 -2.33 -28.20
N LEU A 332 21.08 -2.98 -28.02
CA LEU A 332 22.38 -2.45 -28.44
C LEU A 332 22.49 -2.10 -29.94
N PHE A 333 21.70 -2.73 -30.81
CA PHE A 333 21.64 -2.40 -32.24
C PHE A 333 20.27 -1.90 -32.70
N SER A 334 19.40 -1.53 -31.75
CA SER A 334 18.06 -1.05 -32.08
C SER A 334 18.09 0.29 -32.82
N ILE A 335 17.26 0.42 -33.85
CA ILE A 335 17.21 1.64 -34.69
C ILE A 335 16.46 2.74 -33.95
N PHE A 336 15.28 2.42 -33.42
CA PHE A 336 14.47 3.32 -32.58
C PHE A 336 13.99 2.58 -31.33
N ALA A 337 14.64 2.76 -30.18
CA ALA A 337 14.12 2.21 -28.92
C ALA A 337 14.15 3.24 -27.80
N SER A 338 13.09 3.31 -27.00
CA SER A 338 13.09 4.16 -25.80
C SER A 338 13.17 3.32 -24.54
N GLY A 339 13.95 3.79 -23.57
CA GLY A 339 14.09 3.15 -22.27
C GLY A 339 12.80 3.22 -21.46
N GLY A 340 12.59 2.23 -20.59
CA GLY A 340 11.47 2.21 -19.66
C GLY A 340 11.71 3.16 -18.49
N ALA A 341 10.64 3.65 -17.87
CA ALA A 341 10.76 4.44 -16.65
C ALA A 341 11.18 3.55 -15.46
N GLY A 342 11.97 4.10 -14.56
CA GLY A 342 12.24 3.50 -13.25
C GLY A 342 10.99 3.50 -12.38
N GLY A 343 10.83 2.47 -11.54
CA GLY A 343 9.72 2.37 -10.59
C GLY A 343 9.91 3.32 -9.41
N ALA A 344 8.81 3.77 -8.81
CA ALA A 344 8.87 4.59 -7.59
C ALA A 344 9.30 3.76 -6.36
N GLY A 345 10.01 4.39 -5.44
CA GLY A 345 10.36 3.82 -4.15
C GLY A 345 9.14 3.60 -3.24
N GLY A 346 9.22 2.59 -2.39
CA GLY A 346 8.18 2.24 -1.43
C GLY A 346 8.03 3.30 -0.32
N THR A 347 6.82 3.48 0.19
CA THR A 347 6.51 4.49 1.22
C THR A 347 6.71 3.97 2.63
N SER A 348 7.29 4.78 3.51
CA SER A 348 7.19 4.62 4.96
C SER A 348 5.83 5.08 5.50
N PRO A 349 5.50 4.80 6.78
CA PRO A 349 4.34 5.37 7.46
C PRO A 349 4.36 6.91 7.45
N PHE A 350 3.17 7.54 7.49
CA PHE A 350 3.04 9.01 7.57
C PHE A 350 3.61 9.60 8.86
N TYR A 351 3.37 8.91 9.98
CA TYR A 351 3.99 9.17 11.27
C TYR A 351 5.10 8.14 11.50
N GLY A 352 6.35 8.60 11.55
CA GLY A 352 7.54 7.75 11.67
C GLY A 352 8.41 8.08 12.89
N ALA A 353 9.41 7.23 13.12
CA ALA A 353 10.46 7.41 14.13
C ALA A 353 11.81 7.76 13.49
N THR A 354 12.75 8.24 14.30
CA THR A 354 14.11 8.61 13.88
C THR A 354 14.94 7.39 13.46
N GLY A 355 14.81 7.02 12.18
CA GLY A 355 15.46 5.87 11.55
C GLY A 355 14.63 5.24 10.43
N ASP A 356 13.32 5.50 10.40
CA ASP A 356 12.41 5.07 9.33
C ASP A 356 12.74 5.80 8.02
N HIS A 357 12.65 5.14 6.86
CA HIS A 357 13.01 5.77 5.59
C HIS A 357 12.12 5.37 4.40
N GLY A 358 11.96 6.29 3.45
CA GLY A 358 11.39 5.97 2.14
C GLY A 358 12.37 5.15 1.32
N GLY A 359 11.86 4.29 0.44
CA GLY A 359 12.70 3.56 -0.52
C GLY A 359 13.20 4.49 -1.62
N ASP A 360 14.38 4.24 -2.17
CA ASP A 360 14.88 5.00 -3.32
C ASP A 360 14.08 4.69 -4.59
N GLY A 361 13.96 5.65 -5.49
CA GLY A 361 13.41 5.44 -6.83
C GLY A 361 14.39 4.69 -7.75
N GLY A 362 13.88 3.81 -8.60
CA GLY A 362 14.68 3.06 -9.57
C GLY A 362 15.18 3.94 -10.72
N HIS A 363 16.27 3.55 -11.37
CA HIS A 363 16.84 4.33 -12.47
C HIS A 363 16.02 4.18 -13.76
N GLY A 364 16.00 5.23 -14.57
CA GLY A 364 15.43 5.20 -15.92
C GLY A 364 16.30 4.39 -16.88
N GLY A 365 15.69 3.53 -17.68
CA GLY A 365 16.40 2.70 -18.66
C GLY A 365 16.95 3.53 -19.83
N THR A 366 18.00 3.04 -20.48
CA THR A 366 18.65 3.78 -21.58
C THR A 366 17.90 3.66 -22.91
N GLY A 367 17.95 4.69 -23.75
CA GLY A 367 17.48 4.63 -25.14
C GLY A 367 18.33 3.70 -26.02
N GLY A 368 17.84 3.44 -27.24
CA GLY A 368 18.52 2.65 -28.27
C GLY A 368 19.78 3.32 -28.80
N LEU A 369 20.72 2.51 -29.32
CA LEU A 369 22.05 3.00 -29.71
C LEU A 369 22.02 4.10 -30.78
N TRP A 370 21.09 4.01 -31.74
CA TRP A 370 21.01 4.90 -32.90
C TRP A 370 19.95 6.00 -32.78
N SER A 371 18.84 5.73 -32.09
CA SER A 371 17.80 6.71 -31.79
C SER A 371 16.83 6.22 -30.70
N GLY A 372 16.20 7.18 -30.03
CA GLY A 372 15.15 6.99 -29.03
C GLY A 372 15.52 7.59 -27.68
N ASN A 373 14.51 7.75 -26.82
CA ASN A 373 14.65 8.51 -25.58
C ASN A 373 15.12 7.62 -24.42
N GLY A 374 15.78 8.22 -23.43
CA GLY A 374 15.95 7.61 -22.12
C GLY A 374 14.62 7.60 -21.35
N GLY A 375 14.42 6.60 -20.49
CA GLY A 375 13.27 6.55 -19.59
C GLY A 375 13.43 7.48 -18.38
N ALA A 376 12.33 7.98 -17.82
CA ALA A 376 12.38 8.79 -16.60
C ALA A 376 12.84 7.96 -15.38
N GLY A 377 13.53 8.59 -14.44
CA GLY A 377 13.84 8.01 -13.13
C GLY A 377 12.60 7.94 -12.24
N GLY A 378 12.54 6.93 -11.38
CA GLY A 378 11.46 6.75 -10.41
C GLY A 378 11.54 7.77 -9.28
N ALA A 379 10.39 8.22 -8.78
CA ALA A 379 10.36 9.07 -7.58
C ALA A 379 10.76 8.27 -6.32
N GLY A 380 11.46 8.92 -5.39
CA GLY A 380 11.74 8.38 -4.06
C GLY A 380 10.48 8.30 -3.21
N GLY A 381 10.42 7.28 -2.36
CA GLY A 381 9.27 7.00 -1.49
C GLY A 381 9.11 8.01 -0.36
N PHE A 382 7.86 8.23 0.07
CA PHE A 382 7.58 8.99 1.30
C PHE A 382 8.37 8.40 2.48
N GLY A 383 8.90 9.28 3.33
CA GLY A 383 9.93 8.95 4.32
C GLY A 383 11.34 9.40 3.93
N GLY A 384 11.49 10.21 2.87
CA GLY A 384 12.76 10.81 2.50
C GLY A 384 13.64 10.01 1.52
N GLY A 385 13.11 9.01 0.82
CA GLY A 385 13.91 8.23 -0.14
C GLY A 385 14.43 9.08 -1.31
N ASP A 386 15.63 8.79 -1.82
CA ASP A 386 16.20 9.55 -2.95
C ASP A 386 15.47 9.23 -4.27
N GLY A 387 15.39 10.20 -5.17
CA GLY A 387 14.88 10.01 -6.53
C GLY A 387 15.90 9.28 -7.43
N GLY A 388 15.42 8.34 -8.24
CA GLY A 388 16.25 7.63 -9.22
C GLY A 388 16.68 8.54 -10.38
N THR A 389 17.85 8.29 -10.97
CA THR A 389 18.31 9.10 -12.12
C THR A 389 17.50 8.78 -13.38
N GLY A 390 17.34 9.77 -14.26
CA GLY A 390 16.86 9.56 -15.61
C GLY A 390 17.84 8.71 -16.44
N GLY A 391 17.30 8.00 -17.43
CA GLY A 391 18.08 7.21 -18.37
C GLY A 391 18.68 8.08 -19.47
N ASN A 392 19.88 7.70 -19.93
CA ASN A 392 20.54 8.34 -21.07
C ASN A 392 19.99 7.81 -22.40
N VAL A 393 20.16 8.55 -23.49
CA VAL A 393 20.06 7.97 -24.84
C VAL A 393 21.23 7.03 -25.13
N GLY A 394 21.17 6.27 -26.23
CA GLY A 394 22.31 5.49 -26.69
C GLY A 394 23.50 6.36 -27.14
N LEU A 395 24.72 5.88 -26.91
CA LEU A 395 25.98 6.63 -27.11
C LEU A 395 26.19 7.18 -28.54
N LEU A 396 25.59 6.56 -29.56
CA LEU A 396 25.69 6.98 -30.96
C LEU A 396 24.37 7.60 -31.48
N SER A 397 23.47 7.98 -30.57
CA SER A 397 22.11 8.40 -30.91
C SER A 397 22.11 9.69 -31.73
N VAL A 398 21.46 9.65 -32.90
CA VAL A 398 21.28 10.81 -33.78
C VAL A 398 20.07 11.65 -33.34
N PHE A 399 19.04 11.02 -32.77
CA PHE A 399 17.85 11.69 -32.26
C PHE A 399 17.39 11.03 -30.95
N GLY A 400 17.24 11.82 -29.90
CA GLY A 400 16.67 11.36 -28.63
C GLY A 400 16.87 12.34 -27.50
N GLN A 401 15.91 12.37 -26.58
CA GLN A 401 15.99 13.13 -25.33
C GLN A 401 16.40 12.21 -24.16
N GLY A 402 17.18 12.74 -23.23
CA GLY A 402 17.43 12.06 -21.96
C GLY A 402 16.16 12.04 -21.09
N GLY A 403 16.03 11.04 -20.23
CA GLY A 403 14.90 10.92 -19.31
C GLY A 403 15.02 11.92 -18.15
N THR A 404 13.90 12.43 -17.64
CA THR A 404 13.88 13.27 -16.44
C THR A 404 14.30 12.46 -15.20
N GLY A 405 15.03 13.07 -14.28
CA GLY A 405 15.30 12.50 -12.97
C GLY A 405 14.05 12.44 -12.09
N GLY A 406 14.01 11.47 -11.18
CA GLY A 406 12.92 11.29 -10.24
C GLY A 406 12.97 12.30 -9.09
N ASN A 407 11.81 12.75 -8.61
CA ASN A 407 11.74 13.61 -7.42
C ASN A 407 12.09 12.80 -6.16
N GLY A 408 12.76 13.44 -5.18
CA GLY A 408 12.98 12.87 -3.86
C GLY A 408 11.70 12.84 -3.02
N GLY A 409 11.57 11.84 -2.16
CA GLY A 409 10.42 11.69 -1.27
C GLY A 409 10.40 12.74 -0.15
N ALA A 410 9.21 13.19 0.26
CA ALA A 410 9.08 14.02 1.46
C ALA A 410 9.33 13.17 2.73
N GLY A 411 9.89 13.78 3.79
CA GLY A 411 10.15 13.11 5.07
C GLY A 411 8.89 12.84 5.90
N GLN A 412 8.95 11.91 6.86
CA GLN A 412 7.78 11.61 7.72
C GLN A 412 7.41 12.79 8.60
N THR A 413 6.11 12.91 8.93
CA THR A 413 5.72 13.77 10.04
C THR A 413 6.07 13.07 11.36
N GLY A 414 6.60 13.81 12.33
CA GLY A 414 6.87 13.27 13.66
C GLY A 414 5.60 12.88 14.39
N VAL A 415 5.67 11.83 15.21
CA VAL A 415 4.53 11.35 16.02
C VAL A 415 4.04 12.47 16.95
N PRO A 416 2.74 12.82 16.98
CA PRO A 416 2.20 13.77 17.94
C PRO A 416 2.35 13.26 19.38
N GLY A 417 2.64 14.15 20.32
CA GLY A 417 2.73 13.87 21.74
C GLY A 417 1.38 13.48 22.37
N THR A 418 1.43 12.61 23.37
CA THR A 418 0.26 12.11 24.11
C THR A 418 -0.39 13.23 24.91
N SER A 419 -1.73 13.35 24.82
CA SER A 419 -2.52 14.36 25.54
C SER A 419 -3.44 13.67 26.56
N PRO A 420 -2.99 13.42 27.82
CA PRO A 420 -3.67 12.53 28.75
C PRO A 420 -5.17 12.81 28.95
N VAL A 421 -6.01 11.81 28.69
CA VAL A 421 -7.48 11.91 28.86
C VAL A 421 -7.93 11.39 30.22
N VAL A 422 -7.32 10.31 30.72
CA VAL A 422 -7.63 9.66 32.00
C VAL A 422 -6.37 9.20 32.74
N GLY A 423 -6.52 8.66 33.96
CA GLY A 423 -5.42 8.12 34.74
C GLY A 423 -4.64 9.16 35.57
N PRO A 424 -3.53 8.74 36.21
CA PRO A 424 -2.73 9.59 37.10
C PRO A 424 -1.72 10.46 36.36
N ASN A 425 -1.42 10.19 35.08
CA ASN A 425 -0.60 11.10 34.29
C ASN A 425 -1.40 12.38 34.00
N VAL A 426 -0.70 13.52 34.08
CA VAL A 426 -1.22 14.84 33.74
C VAL A 426 -0.35 15.58 32.73
N ASP A 427 0.92 15.19 32.58
CA ASP A 427 1.85 15.82 31.64
C ASP A 427 1.60 15.32 30.21
N GLY A 428 1.57 16.24 29.25
CA GLY A 428 1.53 15.92 27.84
C GLY A 428 2.90 15.47 27.33
N GLY A 429 2.93 14.45 26.49
CA GLY A 429 4.17 13.94 25.89
C GLY A 429 4.77 14.90 24.86
N THR A 430 6.09 14.86 24.69
CA THR A 430 6.81 15.55 23.61
C THR A 430 6.43 14.96 22.25
N GLY A 431 6.23 15.80 21.25
CA GLY A 431 6.08 15.37 19.85
C GLY A 431 7.43 14.94 19.26
N GLY A 432 7.43 13.87 18.45
CA GLY A 432 8.63 13.39 17.78
C GLY A 432 9.07 14.29 16.62
N ASP A 433 10.32 14.13 16.17
CA ASP A 433 10.90 14.93 15.08
C ASP A 433 10.39 14.49 13.70
N GLY A 434 10.37 15.44 12.75
CA GLY A 434 10.10 15.16 11.34
C GLY A 434 11.31 14.55 10.64
N GLY A 435 11.08 13.54 9.79
CA GLY A 435 12.12 12.90 9.00
C GLY A 435 12.72 13.83 7.92
N PRO A 436 13.96 13.60 7.45
CA PRO A 436 14.55 14.36 6.36
C PRO A 436 13.84 14.08 5.02
N GLY A 437 13.89 15.04 4.11
CA GLY A 437 13.50 14.84 2.70
C GLY A 437 14.62 14.20 1.86
N GLY A 438 14.24 13.50 0.80
CA GLY A 438 15.17 12.84 -0.13
C GLY A 438 15.70 13.78 -1.21
N LYS A 439 16.85 13.43 -1.81
CA LYS A 439 17.42 14.18 -2.94
C LYS A 439 16.63 13.92 -4.21
N GLY A 440 16.63 14.90 -5.13
CA GLY A 440 16.20 14.64 -6.49
C GLY A 440 17.27 13.87 -7.27
N GLY A 441 16.85 12.94 -8.13
CA GLY A 441 17.74 12.21 -9.03
C GLY A 441 18.16 13.05 -10.23
N ASP A 442 19.37 12.83 -10.75
CA ASP A 442 19.88 13.54 -11.93
C ASP A 442 19.08 13.19 -13.20
N GLY A 443 18.93 14.15 -14.12
CA GLY A 443 18.37 13.93 -15.45
C GLY A 443 19.39 13.29 -16.39
N GLY A 444 18.92 12.41 -17.28
CA GLY A 444 19.78 11.68 -18.21
C GLY A 444 20.24 12.50 -19.42
N ASP A 445 21.32 12.06 -20.05
CA ASP A 445 21.90 12.69 -21.24
C ASP A 445 21.06 12.41 -22.51
N GLY A 446 20.89 13.44 -23.32
CA GLY A 446 20.28 13.41 -24.65
C GLY A 446 21.29 13.21 -25.78
N SER A 447 20.79 13.12 -27.02
CA SER A 447 21.65 13.05 -28.20
C SER A 447 22.53 14.29 -28.32
N PHE A 448 23.79 14.09 -28.76
CA PHE A 448 24.68 15.18 -29.14
C PHE A 448 24.41 15.74 -30.54
N VAL A 449 23.59 15.08 -31.37
CA VAL A 449 23.29 15.50 -32.74
C VAL A 449 21.94 16.22 -32.82
N PHE A 450 20.88 15.62 -32.28
CA PHE A 450 19.57 16.24 -32.12
C PHE A 450 18.89 15.73 -30.85
N GLY A 451 19.30 16.24 -29.69
CA GLY A 451 18.72 15.86 -28.42
C GLY A 451 18.76 16.95 -27.37
N SER A 452 17.86 16.84 -26.39
CA SER A 452 17.93 17.59 -25.14
C SER A 452 18.24 16.65 -23.98
N GLY A 453 18.94 17.14 -22.97
CA GLY A 453 19.02 16.43 -21.69
C GLY A 453 17.64 16.36 -21.03
N GLY A 454 17.48 15.42 -20.08
CA GLY A 454 16.34 15.40 -19.19
C GLY A 454 16.52 16.37 -18.02
N ASP A 455 15.42 16.94 -17.52
CA ASP A 455 15.45 17.77 -16.31
C ASP A 455 15.78 16.94 -15.07
N GLY A 456 16.53 17.51 -14.13
CA GLY A 456 16.81 16.90 -12.83
C GLY A 456 15.61 16.94 -11.89
N GLY A 457 15.44 15.90 -11.09
CA GLY A 457 14.32 15.77 -10.14
C GLY A 457 14.40 16.76 -8.99
N ILE A 458 13.25 17.13 -8.43
CA ILE A 458 13.13 18.03 -7.29
C ILE A 458 13.39 17.27 -5.98
N GLY A 459 14.18 17.82 -5.06
CA GLY A 459 14.39 17.28 -3.71
C GLY A 459 13.12 17.38 -2.84
N GLY A 460 12.84 16.34 -2.08
CA GLY A 460 11.64 16.24 -1.24
C GLY A 460 11.67 17.17 -0.03
N GLN A 461 10.52 17.65 0.40
CA GLN A 461 10.43 18.51 1.59
C GLN A 461 10.78 17.73 2.87
N GLY A 462 11.42 18.41 3.82
CA GLY A 462 11.58 17.90 5.18
C GLY A 462 10.24 17.72 5.88
N GLY A 463 10.12 16.66 6.68
CA GLY A 463 8.91 16.31 7.41
C GLY A 463 8.57 17.28 8.53
N GLN A 464 7.30 17.40 8.89
CA GLN A 464 6.87 18.30 9.97
C GLN A 464 7.12 17.67 11.35
N GLY A 465 7.52 18.46 12.33
CA GLY A 465 7.62 18.03 13.72
C GLY A 465 6.24 17.71 14.32
N GLY A 466 6.20 16.68 15.16
CA GLY A 466 5.02 16.28 15.91
C GLY A 466 4.57 17.38 16.86
N GLN A 467 3.27 17.61 16.97
CA GLN A 467 2.72 18.56 17.94
C GLN A 467 2.95 18.03 19.37
N GLY A 468 3.31 18.88 20.31
CA GLY A 468 3.39 18.52 21.72
C GLY A 468 2.01 18.26 22.33
N GLY A 469 1.95 17.30 23.26
CA GLY A 469 0.70 16.88 23.89
C GLY A 469 0.14 17.92 24.86
N ASN A 470 -1.18 18.07 24.90
CA ASN A 470 -1.85 18.94 25.87
C ASN A 470 -2.00 18.23 27.22
N ALA A 471 -1.76 18.94 28.30
CA ALA A 471 -1.86 18.40 29.65
C ALA A 471 -3.30 18.19 30.13
N ARG A 472 -3.46 17.24 31.06
CA ARG A 472 -4.73 16.92 31.71
C ARG A 472 -4.94 17.76 32.97
N TRP A 473 -6.16 18.24 33.21
CA TRP A 473 -6.51 18.89 34.48
C TRP A 473 -6.65 17.84 35.60
N PRO A 474 -5.99 17.99 36.77
CA PRO A 474 -5.94 16.94 37.80
C PRO A 474 -7.25 16.73 38.56
N GLY A 475 -8.09 17.76 38.72
CA GLY A 475 -9.39 17.65 39.39
C GLY A 475 -9.56 18.54 40.65
N TYR A 476 -10.52 18.14 41.48
CA TYR A 476 -10.77 18.69 42.82
C TYR A 476 -10.20 17.75 43.90
N VAL A 477 -9.84 18.32 45.06
CA VAL A 477 -9.68 17.58 46.33
C VAL A 477 -10.60 18.15 47.39
N ASP A 478 -11.07 17.31 48.31
CA ASP A 478 -12.02 17.70 49.37
C ASP A 478 -11.35 18.01 50.74
N ASP A 479 -10.08 17.65 50.89
CA ASP A 479 -9.27 17.80 52.11
C ASP A 479 -7.80 17.97 51.68
N GLY A 480 -7.09 18.98 52.22
CA GLY A 480 -5.72 19.33 51.86
C GLY A 480 -5.53 20.19 50.59
N ASP A 481 -4.26 20.36 50.20
CA ASP A 481 -3.85 21.20 49.07
C ASP A 481 -4.21 20.58 47.70
N GLY A 482 -4.63 21.41 46.76
CA GLY A 482 -4.93 21.03 45.38
C GLY A 482 -3.71 20.49 44.63
N ALA A 483 -3.90 19.40 43.88
CA ALA A 483 -2.83 18.76 43.09
C ALA A 483 -2.26 19.68 41.99
N ALA A 484 -0.98 19.50 41.64
CA ALA A 484 -0.36 20.27 40.56
C ALA A 484 -0.96 19.93 39.19
N GLY A 485 -1.15 20.95 38.35
CA GLY A 485 -1.49 20.81 36.94
C GLY A 485 -0.31 20.29 36.13
N GLY A 486 -0.60 19.45 35.13
CA GLY A 486 0.41 18.89 34.24
C GLY A 486 0.90 19.89 33.19
N ASN A 487 2.11 19.66 32.71
CA ASN A 487 2.80 20.48 31.74
C ASN A 487 2.48 20.02 30.32
N GLY A 488 2.32 20.97 29.39
CA GLY A 488 2.21 20.64 27.97
C GLY A 488 3.55 20.17 27.43
N GLY A 489 3.55 19.13 26.60
CA GLY A 489 4.77 18.58 26.03
C GLY A 489 5.37 19.48 24.95
N ASP A 490 6.67 19.38 24.72
CA ASP A 490 7.35 20.12 23.65
C ASP A 490 6.92 19.64 22.26
N GLY A 491 6.97 20.53 21.26
CA GLY A 491 6.81 20.17 19.85
C GLY A 491 8.13 19.67 19.25
N GLY A 492 8.07 18.65 18.42
CA GLY A 492 9.25 18.06 17.78
C GLY A 492 9.87 18.96 16.71
N PHE A 493 11.13 18.70 16.37
CA PHE A 493 11.86 19.46 15.35
C PHE A 493 11.35 19.18 13.93
N GLY A 494 11.43 20.19 13.06
CA GLY A 494 11.19 20.02 11.63
C GLY A 494 12.36 19.30 10.95
N GLY A 495 12.07 18.35 10.08
CA GLY A 495 13.08 17.61 9.32
C GLY A 495 13.80 18.50 8.30
N ALA A 496 15.06 18.17 8.00
CA ALA A 496 15.82 18.87 6.96
C ALA A 496 15.23 18.62 5.56
N GLY A 497 15.26 19.62 4.70
CA GLY A 497 14.87 19.50 3.30
C GLY A 497 15.87 18.66 2.49
N GLY A 498 15.37 17.99 1.44
CA GLY A 498 16.18 17.18 0.53
C GLY A 498 17.36 17.95 -0.03
N ALA A 499 18.57 17.56 0.37
CA ALA A 499 19.75 18.42 0.37
C ALA A 499 20.08 19.05 -0.98
N ASN A 500 19.89 18.31 -2.07
CA ASN A 500 20.03 18.76 -3.46
C ASN A 500 18.80 18.33 -4.28
N GLY A 501 18.38 19.15 -5.24
CA GLY A 501 17.74 18.64 -6.46
C GLY A 501 18.78 18.05 -7.42
N GLY A 502 18.35 17.22 -8.35
CA GLY A 502 19.24 16.57 -9.33
C GLY A 502 19.79 17.55 -10.36
N ALA A 503 20.95 17.25 -10.93
CA ALA A 503 21.48 17.97 -12.08
C ALA A 503 20.61 17.72 -13.33
N GLY A 504 20.50 18.72 -14.21
CA GLY A 504 19.94 18.54 -15.55
C GLY A 504 20.95 17.84 -16.47
N GLY A 505 20.49 16.85 -17.24
CA GLY A 505 21.33 16.09 -18.17
C GLY A 505 21.85 16.93 -19.33
N VAL A 506 22.89 16.45 -20.02
CA VAL A 506 23.50 17.14 -21.17
C VAL A 506 22.78 16.77 -22.45
N GLY A 507 22.50 17.74 -23.32
CA GLY A 507 21.98 17.48 -24.68
C GLY A 507 22.50 18.52 -25.67
N ARG A 508 22.55 18.19 -26.97
CA ARG A 508 22.95 19.15 -28.00
C ARG A 508 22.21 19.02 -29.32
N TYR A 509 22.12 20.15 -30.02
CA TYR A 509 21.90 20.18 -31.46
C TYR A 509 23.23 20.42 -32.19
N LEU A 510 23.47 19.62 -33.23
CA LEU A 510 24.63 19.69 -34.13
C LEU A 510 25.99 19.72 -33.39
N PHE A 511 26.14 18.93 -32.33
CA PHE A 511 27.32 18.81 -31.46
C PHE A 511 27.77 20.07 -30.68
N VAL A 512 27.22 21.25 -30.99
CA VAL A 512 27.74 22.55 -30.48
C VAL A 512 26.70 23.44 -29.80
N ILE A 513 25.41 23.32 -30.14
CA ILE A 513 24.35 24.10 -29.50
C ILE A 513 23.89 23.33 -28.26
N ALA A 514 24.09 23.89 -27.07
CA ALA A 514 23.67 23.26 -25.83
C ALA A 514 22.12 23.23 -25.71
N ALA A 515 21.61 22.09 -25.25
CA ALA A 515 20.20 21.81 -25.02
C ALA A 515 20.06 20.95 -23.74
N ASN A 516 20.75 21.35 -22.68
CA ASN A 516 20.73 20.64 -21.40
C ASN A 516 19.36 20.75 -20.73
N GLY A 517 19.02 19.78 -19.89
CA GLY A 517 17.87 19.89 -18.99
C GLY A 517 18.08 20.94 -17.89
N ALA A 518 17.00 21.35 -17.25
CA ALA A 518 17.06 22.18 -16.05
C ALA A 518 17.54 21.38 -14.83
N ASN A 519 18.26 22.03 -13.92
CA ASN A 519 18.52 21.45 -12.60
C ASN A 519 17.23 21.43 -11.77
N GLY A 520 17.01 20.35 -11.04
CA GLY A 520 15.97 20.26 -10.03
C GLY A 520 16.23 21.21 -8.86
N ARG A 521 15.16 21.65 -8.20
CA ARG A 521 15.26 22.45 -6.97
C ARG A 521 15.42 21.52 -5.76
N SER A 522 16.12 21.97 -4.73
CA SER A 522 16.23 21.21 -3.47
C SER A 522 14.96 21.33 -2.63
N GLY A 523 14.82 20.47 -1.62
CA GLY A 523 13.66 20.45 -0.74
C GLY A 523 13.70 21.58 0.29
N ALA A 524 12.54 22.20 0.57
CA ALA A 524 12.40 23.12 1.69
C ALA A 524 12.41 22.39 3.05
N GLY A 525 12.75 23.11 4.11
CA GLY A 525 12.73 22.57 5.47
C GLY A 525 11.33 22.22 5.97
N GLY A 526 11.25 21.25 6.87
CA GLY A 526 10.05 20.89 7.62
C GLY A 526 9.74 21.92 8.70
N ARG A 527 8.45 22.14 9.00
CA ARG A 527 8.04 23.02 10.11
C ARG A 527 8.21 22.30 11.44
N GLY A 528 8.65 23.00 12.48
CA GLY A 528 8.61 22.49 13.85
C GLY A 528 7.19 22.34 14.38
N GLY A 529 6.99 21.41 15.32
CA GLY A 529 5.71 21.20 15.99
C GLY A 529 5.40 22.31 16.99
N ASN A 530 4.13 22.65 17.19
CA ASN A 530 3.76 23.55 18.29
C ASN A 530 3.88 22.80 19.64
N GLY A 531 4.26 23.50 20.70
CA GLY A 531 4.21 22.97 22.06
C GLY A 531 2.78 22.87 22.59
N GLY A 532 2.53 21.89 23.44
CA GLY A 532 1.23 21.62 24.05
C GLY A 532 0.87 22.60 25.17
N VAL A 533 -0.43 22.72 25.45
CA VAL A 533 -0.96 23.60 26.51
C VAL A 533 -0.82 22.93 27.88
N GLY A 534 -0.26 23.66 28.85
CA GLY A 534 -0.23 23.27 30.26
C GLY A 534 -1.59 23.40 30.93
N SER A 535 -1.92 22.49 31.85
CA SER A 535 -3.23 22.42 32.48
C SER A 535 -3.31 23.27 33.74
N ALA A 536 -4.53 23.67 34.08
CA ALA A 536 -4.77 24.42 35.31
C ALA A 536 -4.37 23.60 36.56
N GLY A 537 -4.07 24.31 37.66
CA GLY A 537 -3.87 23.66 38.95
C GLY A 537 -5.15 23.00 39.45
N GLY A 538 -5.01 21.94 40.23
CA GLY A 538 -6.11 21.30 40.94
C GLY A 538 -6.73 22.23 41.96
N TYR A 539 -8.04 22.12 42.15
CA TYR A 539 -8.81 22.97 43.05
C TYR A 539 -9.00 22.23 44.39
N THR A 540 -9.10 22.96 45.50
CA THR A 540 -9.46 22.36 46.80
C THR A 540 -10.75 22.96 47.37
N ASN A 541 -11.53 22.11 48.03
CA ASN A 541 -12.69 22.49 48.84
C ASN A 541 -12.34 22.65 50.33
N ASP A 542 -11.11 22.30 50.74
CA ASP A 542 -10.57 22.57 52.08
C ASP A 542 -10.58 24.10 52.33
N PRO A 543 -11.21 24.60 53.41
CA PRO A 543 -11.25 26.03 53.72
C PRO A 543 -9.87 26.69 53.91
N ASP A 544 -8.87 25.92 54.34
CA ASP A 544 -7.50 26.37 54.63
C ASP A 544 -6.46 25.85 53.62
N GLY A 545 -6.82 24.85 52.79
CA GLY A 545 -5.97 24.29 51.76
C GLY A 545 -5.63 25.26 50.61
N ASN A 546 -4.43 25.12 50.06
CA ASN A 546 -3.93 25.91 48.94
C ASN A 546 -4.40 25.36 47.59
N GLY A 547 -4.48 26.24 46.59
CA GLY A 547 -4.79 25.86 45.22
C GLY A 547 -3.54 25.33 44.53
N GLY A 548 -3.69 24.28 43.72
CA GLY A 548 -2.56 23.64 43.05
C GLY A 548 -1.81 24.59 42.11
N LEU A 549 -0.49 24.42 42.03
CA LEU A 549 0.32 25.06 40.98
C LEU A 549 -0.16 24.60 39.61
N ALA A 550 -0.15 25.47 38.61
CA ALA A 550 -0.51 25.09 37.24
C ALA A 550 0.71 24.76 36.37
N GLY A 551 0.48 23.90 35.37
CA GLY A 551 1.56 23.39 34.53
C GLY A 551 2.02 24.37 33.46
N TYR A 552 3.29 24.23 33.08
CA TYR A 552 3.94 25.02 32.04
C TYR A 552 3.40 24.68 30.65
N GLY A 553 3.39 25.65 29.74
CA GLY A 553 3.19 25.38 28.32
C GLY A 553 4.48 24.85 27.68
N GLY A 554 4.36 23.85 26.81
CA GLY A 554 5.51 23.24 26.14
C GLY A 554 6.16 24.18 25.12
N THR A 555 7.44 23.97 24.83
CA THR A 555 8.14 24.74 23.79
C THR A 555 7.74 24.30 22.39
N GLY A 556 7.74 25.22 21.42
CA GLY A 556 7.63 24.86 20.02
C GLY A 556 8.98 24.37 19.48
N GLY A 557 8.98 23.35 18.63
CA GLY A 557 10.19 22.82 18.02
C GLY A 557 10.76 23.76 16.95
N ASP A 558 12.09 23.71 16.75
CA ASP A 558 12.73 24.48 15.68
C ASP A 558 12.33 23.95 14.29
N GLY A 559 12.33 24.83 13.30
CA GLY A 559 12.15 24.46 11.89
C GLY A 559 13.42 23.82 11.30
N GLY A 560 13.23 22.86 10.41
CA GLY A 560 14.34 22.18 9.72
C GLY A 560 15.05 23.07 8.71
N ALA A 561 16.34 22.84 8.49
CA ALA A 561 17.10 23.56 7.47
C ALA A 561 16.60 23.23 6.04
N GLY A 562 16.68 24.20 5.13
CA GLY A 562 16.43 23.98 3.70
C GLY A 562 17.60 23.30 2.99
N GLY A 563 17.31 22.47 1.98
CA GLY A 563 18.31 22.00 1.01
C GLY A 563 18.80 23.16 0.13
N ALA A 564 19.86 22.96 -0.67
CA ALA A 564 20.55 24.02 -1.41
C ALA A 564 19.59 24.89 -2.26
N ASN A 565 19.60 26.21 -2.08
CA ASN A 565 18.70 27.21 -2.67
C ASN A 565 17.22 27.13 -2.23
N ALA A 566 16.87 26.35 -1.20
CA ALA A 566 15.50 26.20 -0.70
C ALA A 566 15.32 26.80 0.70
N ALA A 567 14.10 27.23 1.01
CA ALA A 567 13.80 27.92 2.26
C ALA A 567 13.87 27.00 3.49
N GLY A 568 14.29 27.57 4.61
CA GLY A 568 14.19 26.95 5.93
C GLY A 568 12.74 26.79 6.39
N GLY A 569 12.49 25.78 7.21
CA GLY A 569 11.19 25.52 7.82
C GLY A 569 10.86 26.54 8.91
N ARG A 570 9.58 26.79 9.16
CA ARG A 570 9.13 27.67 10.25
C ARG A 570 9.27 26.96 11.61
N GLY A 571 9.68 27.69 12.64
CA GLY A 571 9.58 27.23 14.02
C GLY A 571 8.13 27.06 14.48
N GLY A 572 7.88 26.10 15.36
CA GLY A 572 6.58 25.88 15.98
C GLY A 572 6.28 26.91 17.08
N ASN A 573 5.01 27.17 17.36
CA ASN A 573 4.61 28.09 18.43
C ASN A 573 4.72 27.42 19.81
N GLY A 574 5.01 28.20 20.84
CA GLY A 574 4.96 27.73 22.23
C GLY A 574 3.53 27.56 22.74
N GLY A 575 3.31 26.54 23.57
CA GLY A 575 2.02 26.27 24.20
C GLY A 575 1.70 27.23 25.35
N ALA A 576 0.42 27.48 25.62
CA ALA A 576 0.01 28.33 26.73
C ALA A 576 0.20 27.64 28.09
N GLY A 577 0.52 28.41 29.14
CA GLY A 577 0.60 27.92 30.51
C GLY A 577 -0.75 27.90 31.22
N GLY A 578 -0.94 26.97 32.15
CA GLY A 578 -2.21 26.73 32.83
C GLY A 578 -2.54 27.76 33.93
N ARG A 579 -3.83 27.93 34.25
CA ARG A 579 -4.27 28.81 35.35
C ARG A 579 -4.11 28.15 36.72
N GLY A 580 -3.55 28.85 37.70
CA GLY A 580 -3.40 28.38 39.08
C GLY A 580 -4.71 27.94 39.73
N GLY A 581 -4.63 26.94 40.62
CA GLY A 581 -5.79 26.30 41.24
C GLY A 581 -6.56 27.18 42.21
N LEU A 582 -7.86 26.91 42.37
CA LEU A 582 -8.70 27.51 43.40
C LEU A 582 -8.33 26.97 44.79
N ALA A 583 -8.18 27.87 45.75
CA ALA A 583 -7.88 27.56 47.15
C ALA A 583 -9.06 27.81 48.09
N GLY A 584 -8.91 27.32 49.32
CA GLY A 584 -9.78 27.64 50.44
C GLY A 584 -9.90 29.14 50.70
N PHE A 585 -11.09 29.57 51.13
CA PHE A 585 -11.42 30.97 51.37
C PHE A 585 -11.26 31.43 52.83
N THR A 586 -10.82 30.56 53.75
CA THR A 586 -10.55 30.91 55.16
C THR A 586 -9.10 31.35 55.35
N SER A 587 -8.12 30.60 54.84
CA SER A 587 -6.70 31.01 54.83
C SER A 587 -5.89 30.57 53.60
N GLY A 588 -6.44 29.69 52.76
CA GLY A 588 -5.76 29.12 51.60
C GLY A 588 -5.26 30.14 50.56
N THR A 589 -4.10 29.85 49.96
CA THR A 589 -3.52 30.67 48.88
C THR A 589 -3.80 30.04 47.52
N GLY A 590 -4.41 30.79 46.61
CA GLY A 590 -4.61 30.37 45.22
C GLY A 590 -3.28 30.01 44.56
N GLY A 591 -3.27 28.98 43.69
CA GLY A 591 -2.04 28.50 43.08
C GLY A 591 -1.40 29.54 42.15
N ASP A 592 -0.06 29.53 42.03
CA ASP A 592 0.60 30.30 40.98
C ASP A 592 0.27 29.70 39.59
N GLY A 593 0.16 30.56 38.57
CA GLY A 593 -0.03 30.14 37.19
C GLY A 593 1.23 29.49 36.57
N GLY A 594 1.06 28.75 35.49
CA GLY A 594 2.15 28.18 34.71
C GLY A 594 2.70 29.17 33.67
N ASN A 595 4.02 29.23 33.50
CA ASN A 595 4.65 30.03 32.44
C ASN A 595 4.23 29.55 31.05
N GLY A 596 4.19 30.47 30.09
CA GLY A 596 3.97 30.14 28.68
C GLY A 596 5.23 29.60 28.02
N GLY A 597 5.06 28.67 27.08
CA GLY A 597 6.16 28.01 26.37
C GLY A 597 6.87 28.93 25.37
N TYR A 598 8.14 28.64 25.13
CA TYR A 598 8.95 29.34 24.13
C TYR A 598 8.51 28.98 22.69
N GLY A 599 8.58 29.94 21.78
CA GLY A 599 8.49 29.65 20.36
C GLY A 599 9.78 29.03 19.81
N GLY A 600 9.67 28.05 18.93
CA GLY A 600 10.82 27.42 18.27
C GLY A 600 11.47 28.33 17.24
N ASN A 601 12.76 28.14 16.99
CA ASN A 601 13.52 28.94 16.03
C ASN A 601 13.17 28.56 14.58
N GLY A 602 13.36 29.51 13.67
CA GLY A 602 13.27 29.27 12.24
C GLY A 602 14.47 28.49 11.71
N GLY A 603 14.22 27.56 10.81
CA GLY A 603 15.25 26.78 10.14
C GLY A 603 16.12 27.63 9.22
N GLN A 604 17.39 27.25 9.08
CA GLN A 604 18.34 27.96 8.22
C GLN A 604 17.97 27.80 6.73
N GLY A 605 18.15 28.88 5.97
CA GLY A 605 17.99 28.90 4.52
C GLY A 605 19.14 28.18 3.81
N GLY A 606 18.80 27.42 2.76
CA GLY A 606 19.75 26.54 2.08
C GLY A 606 20.83 27.28 1.26
N THR A 607 22.03 26.70 1.23
CA THR A 607 23.18 27.22 0.48
C THR A 607 22.86 27.44 -1.00
N GLY A 608 23.17 28.63 -1.52
CA GLY A 608 22.82 29.07 -2.88
C GLY A 608 21.79 30.21 -2.93
N GLY A 609 21.04 30.45 -1.84
CA GLY A 609 20.17 31.62 -1.70
C GLY A 609 18.74 31.32 -1.25
N GLY A 610 18.51 30.23 -0.50
CA GLY A 610 17.21 29.98 0.10
C GLY A 610 16.97 30.86 1.33
N ASP A 611 15.73 31.30 1.54
CA ASP A 611 15.38 32.17 2.68
C ASP A 611 15.40 31.42 4.02
N GLY A 612 15.69 32.12 5.11
CA GLY A 612 15.51 31.58 6.46
C GLY A 612 14.04 31.48 6.85
N GLY A 613 13.65 30.45 7.59
CA GLY A 613 12.28 30.31 8.09
C GLY A 613 12.00 31.28 9.25
N ASP A 614 10.73 31.65 9.49
CA ASP A 614 10.38 32.47 10.65
C ASP A 614 10.50 31.66 11.96
N GLY A 615 10.78 32.37 13.06
CA GLY A 615 10.58 31.87 14.42
C GLY A 615 9.10 31.75 14.78
N GLY A 616 8.78 30.77 15.62
CA GLY A 616 7.45 30.57 16.16
C GLY A 616 7.08 31.59 17.24
N SER A 617 5.78 31.91 17.35
CA SER A 617 5.27 32.78 18.41
C SER A 617 5.25 32.05 19.75
N ALA A 618 5.42 32.77 20.84
CA ALA A 618 5.41 32.18 22.17
C ALA A 618 3.99 31.91 22.71
N GLY A 619 3.90 31.04 23.71
CA GLY A 619 2.68 30.79 24.46
C GLY A 619 2.43 31.83 25.54
N ALA A 620 1.15 32.18 25.74
CA ALA A 620 0.74 33.07 26.83
C ALA A 620 0.87 32.40 28.21
N ALA A 621 1.16 33.19 29.24
CA ALA A 621 1.20 32.71 30.61
C ALA A 621 -0.18 32.50 31.24
N GLY A 622 -0.24 31.53 32.13
CA GLY A 622 -1.38 31.30 32.99
C GLY A 622 -1.55 32.36 34.07
N SER A 623 -2.81 32.68 34.37
CA SER A 623 -3.16 33.54 35.51
C SER A 623 -3.06 32.78 36.84
N GLY A 624 -2.96 33.52 37.94
CA GLY A 624 -3.04 32.96 39.28
C GLY A 624 -4.43 32.43 39.64
N GLY A 625 -4.43 31.51 40.59
CA GLY A 625 -5.62 30.98 41.24
C GLY A 625 -6.22 31.94 42.25
N ASN A 626 -7.52 31.79 42.52
CA ASN A 626 -8.23 32.56 43.52
C ASN A 626 -8.19 31.84 44.88
N GLY A 627 -8.42 32.55 45.98
CA GLY A 627 -8.40 31.97 47.33
C GLY A 627 -8.64 33.04 48.40
N PHE A 628 -8.34 32.73 49.67
CA PHE A 628 -8.20 33.77 50.69
C PHE A 628 -7.10 34.76 50.28
N ASN A 629 -5.93 34.25 49.91
CA ASN A 629 -4.91 34.98 49.15
C ASN A 629 -4.97 34.59 47.67
N GLY A 630 -4.62 35.52 46.77
CA GLY A 630 -4.53 35.26 45.32
C GLY A 630 -3.15 34.78 44.90
N GLY A 631 -3.09 33.77 44.03
CA GLY A 631 -1.85 33.26 43.43
C GLY A 631 -1.24 34.21 42.39
N LYS A 632 0.05 34.07 42.10
CA LYS A 632 0.74 34.93 41.12
C LYS A 632 0.40 34.54 39.69
N GLY A 633 0.35 35.53 38.81
CA GLY A 633 0.37 35.32 37.36
C GLY A 633 1.77 35.01 36.87
N ALA A 634 1.86 34.22 35.80
CA ALA A 634 3.13 33.63 35.34
C ALA A 634 3.85 34.45 34.25
N ILE A 635 5.04 34.03 33.86
CA ILE A 635 5.87 34.67 32.83
C ILE A 635 5.45 34.18 31.44
N GLY A 636 5.10 35.12 30.54
CA GLY A 636 4.80 34.80 29.14
C GLY A 636 6.06 34.31 28.41
N GLY A 637 5.91 33.37 27.48
CA GLY A 637 7.07 32.81 26.77
C GLY A 637 7.77 33.84 25.87
N ASN A 638 9.06 33.60 25.58
CA ASN A 638 9.78 34.35 24.55
C ASN A 638 9.56 33.74 23.16
N GLY A 639 9.48 34.57 22.12
CA GLY A 639 9.35 34.11 20.74
C GLY A 639 10.66 33.54 20.20
N GLY A 640 10.56 32.61 19.25
CA GLY A 640 11.74 32.01 18.61
C GLY A 640 12.46 32.98 17.68
N ASN A 641 13.75 32.76 17.44
CA ASN A 641 14.51 33.56 16.48
C ASN A 641 14.16 33.16 15.04
N GLY A 642 14.24 34.09 14.09
CA GLY A 642 14.21 33.76 12.67
C GLY A 642 15.50 33.06 12.24
N GLY A 643 15.39 32.15 11.27
CA GLY A 643 16.54 31.48 10.67
C GLY A 643 17.32 32.42 9.75
N ASN A 644 18.64 32.24 9.66
CA ASN A 644 19.47 33.02 8.75
C ASN A 644 19.27 32.59 7.29
N GLY A 645 19.36 33.54 6.36
CA GLY A 645 19.25 33.34 4.93
C GLY A 645 20.50 32.69 4.32
N GLY A 646 20.31 31.91 3.26
CA GLY A 646 21.34 31.15 2.59
C GLY A 646 22.30 32.03 1.78
N GLN A 647 23.60 31.70 1.84
CA GLN A 647 24.65 32.30 0.99
C GLN A 647 24.22 32.28 -0.48
N GLY A 648 24.14 33.43 -1.13
CA GLY A 648 23.55 33.61 -2.46
C GLY A 648 22.61 34.81 -2.54
N GLY A 649 22.05 35.24 -1.40
CA GLY A 649 21.17 36.41 -1.29
C GLY A 649 19.75 36.11 -0.82
N GLY A 650 19.53 34.96 -0.16
CA GLY A 650 18.24 34.66 0.48
C GLY A 650 18.02 35.53 1.72
N ASP A 651 16.77 35.91 1.98
CA ASP A 651 16.41 36.78 3.11
C ASP A 651 16.50 36.03 4.45
N GLY A 652 16.69 36.79 5.54
CA GLY A 652 16.60 36.28 6.91
C GLY A 652 15.15 36.19 7.38
N GLY A 653 14.78 35.09 8.04
CA GLY A 653 13.42 34.86 8.51
C GLY A 653 13.00 35.82 9.63
N ALA A 654 11.69 36.03 9.79
CA ALA A 654 11.17 36.94 10.81
C ALA A 654 11.27 36.34 12.23
N ALA A 655 11.44 37.19 13.25
CA ALA A 655 11.32 36.81 14.65
C ALA A 655 9.90 36.37 15.02
N GLY A 656 9.80 35.39 15.91
CA GLY A 656 8.58 35.08 16.64
C GLY A 656 8.28 36.13 17.71
N SER A 657 6.99 36.40 17.94
CA SER A 657 6.55 37.32 19.00
C SER A 657 6.58 36.67 20.38
N GLY A 658 7.09 37.39 21.38
CA GLY A 658 6.88 37.06 22.79
C GLY A 658 5.44 37.27 23.23
N ALA A 659 5.03 36.62 24.32
CA ALA A 659 3.64 36.57 24.75
C ALA A 659 3.35 37.28 26.08
N SER A 660 2.08 37.50 26.38
CA SER A 660 1.63 38.19 27.59
C SER A 660 1.89 37.41 28.87
N GLY A 661 2.29 38.11 29.92
CA GLY A 661 2.30 37.62 31.29
C GLY A 661 0.89 37.34 31.83
N GLY A 662 0.82 36.47 32.83
CA GLY A 662 -0.45 36.08 33.46
C GLY A 662 -0.98 37.13 34.43
N TRP A 663 -2.30 37.21 34.58
CA TRP A 663 -2.93 38.04 35.61
C TRP A 663 -2.76 37.43 37.01
N GLY A 664 -2.62 38.27 38.03
CA GLY A 664 -2.68 37.82 39.43
C GLY A 664 -4.09 37.34 39.81
N GLY A 665 -4.17 36.34 40.69
CA GLY A 665 -5.42 35.81 41.19
C GLY A 665 -6.12 36.73 42.19
N THR A 666 -7.44 36.61 42.33
CA THR A 666 -8.24 37.45 43.23
C THR A 666 -8.34 36.86 44.63
N ALA A 667 -8.08 37.67 45.65
CA ALA A 667 -8.28 37.34 47.06
C ALA A 667 -9.72 37.60 47.53
N SER A 668 -10.24 36.77 48.43
CA SER A 668 -11.53 36.98 49.11
C SER A 668 -11.41 37.78 50.41
N GLY A 669 -10.23 37.76 51.05
CA GLY A 669 -10.00 38.43 52.34
C GLY A 669 -8.53 38.77 52.67
N GLY A 670 -7.57 38.11 52.01
CA GLY A 670 -6.14 38.38 52.12
C GLY A 670 -5.59 39.24 50.97
N THR A 671 -4.33 39.03 50.60
CA THR A 671 -3.67 39.80 49.53
C THR A 671 -3.93 39.18 48.16
N GLY A 672 -4.36 40.01 47.19
CA GLY A 672 -4.45 39.62 45.78
C GLY A 672 -3.08 39.34 45.17
N GLY A 673 -3.04 38.46 44.16
CA GLY A 673 -1.80 38.02 43.53
C GLY A 673 -1.15 39.10 42.66
N MET A 674 0.17 39.04 42.52
CA MET A 674 0.90 39.87 41.57
C MET A 674 0.69 39.34 40.13
N GLY A 675 0.59 40.26 39.16
CA GLY A 675 0.66 39.90 37.74
C GLY A 675 2.08 39.49 37.33
N GLY A 676 2.19 38.58 36.38
CA GLY A 676 3.45 38.17 35.76
C GLY A 676 3.88 39.09 34.62
N ILE A 677 5.10 38.88 34.13
CA ILE A 677 5.71 39.72 33.08
C ILE A 677 5.54 39.11 31.68
N ASN A 678 5.48 39.97 30.66
CA ASN A 678 5.48 39.55 29.26
C ASN A 678 6.86 39.00 28.87
N GLY A 679 6.87 37.99 28.00
CA GLY A 679 8.08 37.53 27.32
C GLY A 679 8.48 38.45 26.16
N VAL A 680 9.71 38.31 25.70
CA VAL A 680 10.29 39.11 24.60
C VAL A 680 10.14 38.42 23.24
N ALA A 681 10.12 39.20 22.16
CA ALA A 681 10.28 38.66 20.81
C ALA A 681 11.70 38.13 20.59
N GLY A 682 11.86 37.19 19.66
CA GLY A 682 13.17 36.72 19.20
C GLY A 682 13.89 37.76 18.33
N THR A 683 15.06 37.41 17.80
CA THR A 683 15.75 38.20 16.76
C THR A 683 15.34 37.73 15.36
N ASN A 684 15.29 38.63 14.38
CA ASN A 684 15.24 38.23 12.98
C ASN A 684 16.54 37.50 12.60
N GLY A 685 16.49 36.66 11.57
CA GLY A 685 17.71 36.07 11.00
C GLY A 685 18.50 37.08 10.15
N ASP A 686 19.81 36.83 9.99
CA ASP A 686 20.66 37.61 9.08
C ASP A 686 20.41 37.20 7.61
N PRO A 687 20.31 38.14 6.65
CA PRO A 687 20.29 37.83 5.23
C PRO A 687 21.59 37.22 4.70
N GLY A 688 21.50 36.37 3.69
CA GLY A 688 22.64 35.75 3.03
C GLY A 688 23.44 36.73 2.15
N ALA A 689 24.76 36.55 2.08
CA ALA A 689 25.61 37.37 1.21
C ALA A 689 25.25 37.16 -0.28
N PRO A 690 25.08 38.21 -1.10
CA PRO A 690 24.49 38.11 -2.44
C PRO A 690 25.43 37.52 -3.50
N ALA A 691 24.87 36.74 -4.43
CA ALA A 691 25.53 36.29 -5.65
C ALA A 691 25.30 37.25 -6.84
N ALA A 692 26.20 37.23 -7.82
CA ALA A 692 26.08 38.04 -9.03
C ALA A 692 25.14 37.39 -10.06
N VAL A 693 24.18 38.17 -10.57
CA VAL A 693 23.06 37.66 -11.40
C VAL A 693 23.27 37.96 -12.90
N ALA A 694 22.91 37.01 -13.75
CA ALA A 694 22.66 37.20 -15.18
C ALA A 694 21.31 36.56 -15.54
N ALA A 695 20.53 37.19 -16.42
CA ALA A 695 19.13 36.83 -16.66
C ALA A 695 18.72 36.88 -18.14
N VAL A 696 17.83 35.96 -18.56
CA VAL A 696 17.09 35.94 -19.83
C VAL A 696 15.67 35.39 -19.56
N ALA A 697 14.66 35.80 -20.34
CA ALA A 697 13.23 35.58 -20.06
C ALA A 697 12.54 34.54 -20.99
N GLN A 698 11.25 34.27 -20.73
CA GLN A 698 10.36 33.32 -21.44
C GLN A 698 9.39 34.02 -22.42
N ASP A 699 8.80 33.28 -23.37
CA ASP A 699 7.41 33.51 -23.87
C ASP A 699 6.78 32.25 -24.55
N THR A 700 5.56 32.34 -25.12
CA THR A 700 4.53 31.28 -25.06
C THR A 700 3.53 31.20 -26.28
N MET A 701 2.64 30.17 -26.29
CA MET A 701 1.39 29.98 -27.10
C MET A 701 1.51 29.42 -28.55
N ALA A 702 0.48 28.92 -29.30
CA ALA A 702 -0.69 27.99 -29.13
C ALA A 702 -1.40 27.82 -30.55
N LEU A 703 -2.45 27.04 -30.94
CA LEU A 703 -3.41 26.02 -30.43
C LEU A 703 -4.20 25.35 -31.63
N ARG A 704 -5.03 24.29 -31.41
CA ARG A 704 -6.16 23.70 -32.24
C ARG A 704 -5.79 22.56 -33.24
N THR A 705 -6.47 21.41 -33.46
CA THR A 705 -7.87 20.84 -33.39
C THR A 705 -8.77 21.09 -34.64
N ALA A 706 -9.63 20.18 -35.18
CA ALA A 706 -10.04 18.76 -34.95
C ALA A 706 -10.26 18.03 -36.35
N THR A 707 -11.06 16.98 -36.69
CA THR A 707 -12.24 16.22 -36.13
C THR A 707 -12.35 14.80 -36.81
N ALA A 708 -13.53 14.12 -36.88
CA ALA A 708 -13.75 12.73 -37.39
C ALA A 708 -15.13 12.46 -38.07
N ALA A 709 -15.35 11.33 -38.79
CA ALA A 709 -16.61 10.50 -38.83
C ALA A 709 -16.76 9.41 -39.97
N ALA A 710 -17.37 8.26 -39.60
CA ALA A 710 -18.35 7.39 -40.32
C ALA A 710 -18.03 6.52 -41.58
N THR A 711 -18.87 5.48 -41.78
CA THR A 711 -18.95 4.48 -42.90
C THR A 711 -20.34 4.52 -43.59
N PRO A 712 -20.59 3.87 -44.77
CA PRO A 712 -21.19 2.51 -44.78
C PRO A 712 -21.03 1.62 -46.07
N MET A 713 -21.37 0.32 -45.95
CA MET A 713 -22.07 -0.62 -46.91
C MET A 713 -21.72 -0.74 -48.43
N GLN A 714 -22.02 -1.84 -49.18
CA GLN A 714 -22.99 -2.95 -48.96
C GLN A 714 -22.53 -4.37 -49.42
N THR A 715 -23.26 -5.07 -50.34
CA THR A 715 -23.34 -6.57 -50.51
C THR A 715 -23.77 -6.97 -51.96
N TRP A 716 -23.88 -8.22 -52.48
CA TRP A 716 -23.76 -9.64 -51.99
C TRP A 716 -23.72 -10.68 -53.17
N ALA A 717 -23.45 -11.97 -52.85
CA ALA A 717 -23.84 -13.22 -53.57
C ALA A 717 -23.25 -13.53 -54.98
N SER A 718 -23.07 -14.79 -55.44
CA SER A 718 -23.82 -16.02 -55.12
C SER A 718 -23.03 -17.35 -55.24
N MET A 719 -22.98 -18.15 -54.15
CA MET A 719 -22.69 -19.60 -54.16
C MET A 719 -23.59 -20.28 -53.11
N TRP A 720 -24.88 -20.42 -53.43
CA TRP A 720 -25.94 -20.45 -52.41
C TRP A 720 -26.93 -21.62 -52.58
N SER A 721 -26.82 -22.62 -51.72
CA SER A 721 -27.88 -23.61 -51.44
C SER A 721 -27.76 -24.14 -50.01
N ASP A 722 -26.77 -25.00 -49.74
CA ASP A 722 -26.59 -25.64 -48.41
C ASP A 722 -26.19 -24.65 -47.31
N LEU A 723 -25.46 -23.60 -47.68
CA LEU A 723 -25.01 -22.53 -46.78
C LEU A 723 -26.18 -21.76 -46.11
N SER A 724 -27.39 -21.82 -46.69
CA SER A 724 -28.56 -21.07 -46.23
C SER A 724 -28.97 -21.38 -44.80
N ARG A 725 -28.93 -22.65 -44.37
CA ARG A 725 -29.45 -23.07 -43.06
C ARG A 725 -28.55 -22.67 -41.89
N GLN A 726 -27.23 -22.65 -42.08
CA GLN A 726 -26.27 -22.21 -41.05
C GLN A 726 -26.20 -20.68 -40.95
N LEU A 727 -26.25 -19.96 -42.08
CA LEU A 727 -26.22 -18.49 -42.07
C LEU A 727 -27.44 -17.86 -41.38
N THR A 728 -28.60 -18.52 -41.35
CA THR A 728 -29.78 -18.01 -40.63
C THR A 728 -29.55 -17.91 -39.12
N TYR A 729 -28.89 -18.90 -38.51
CA TYR A 729 -28.46 -18.82 -37.11
C TYR A 729 -27.34 -17.78 -36.93
N ILE A 730 -26.28 -17.85 -37.74
CA ILE A 730 -25.10 -17.00 -37.59
C ILE A 730 -25.43 -15.51 -37.74
N PHE A 731 -26.25 -15.12 -38.72
CA PHE A 731 -26.45 -13.70 -39.09
C PHE A 731 -27.84 -13.12 -38.79
N PHE A 732 -28.82 -13.93 -38.39
CA PHE A 732 -30.20 -13.47 -38.15
C PHE A 732 -30.83 -14.04 -36.86
N ASN A 733 -30.00 -14.45 -35.89
CA ASN A 733 -30.48 -15.00 -34.63
C ASN A 733 -31.45 -14.06 -33.88
N ARG A 734 -32.38 -14.67 -33.15
CA ARG A 734 -33.35 -14.00 -32.30
C ARG A 734 -33.26 -14.57 -30.88
N THR A 735 -32.73 -13.75 -29.98
CA THR A 735 -32.73 -13.94 -28.52
C THR A 735 -34.08 -14.46 -28.03
N PRO A 736 -34.11 -15.43 -27.10
CA PRO A 736 -35.36 -15.97 -26.57
C PRO A 736 -36.12 -14.90 -25.77
N THR A 737 -37.45 -14.99 -25.77
CA THR A 737 -38.32 -14.12 -24.96
C THR A 737 -38.49 -14.74 -23.58
N LEU A 738 -38.39 -13.95 -22.53
CA LEU A 738 -38.59 -14.39 -21.14
C LEU A 738 -39.78 -13.65 -20.51
N SER A 739 -40.63 -14.36 -19.77
CA SER A 739 -41.81 -13.79 -19.10
C SER A 739 -42.04 -14.48 -17.75
N PRO A 740 -41.12 -14.31 -16.78
CA PRO A 740 -41.11 -15.12 -15.58
C PRO A 740 -42.29 -14.80 -14.66
N THR A 741 -42.90 -15.83 -14.09
CA THR A 741 -44.02 -15.75 -13.15
C THR A 741 -43.63 -16.37 -11.82
N TRP A 742 -43.66 -15.59 -10.75
CA TRP A 742 -43.36 -16.01 -9.38
C TRP A 742 -44.63 -16.20 -8.55
N PHE A 743 -44.62 -17.19 -7.67
CA PHE A 743 -45.75 -17.56 -6.82
C PHE A 743 -45.55 -17.09 -5.37
N LEU A 744 -46.63 -17.07 -4.58
CA LEU A 744 -46.54 -16.74 -3.16
C LEU A 744 -45.71 -17.79 -2.38
N PRO A 745 -44.99 -17.38 -1.31
CA PRO A 745 -44.22 -18.29 -0.46
C PRO A 745 -45.07 -19.39 0.15
N SER A 746 -44.53 -20.62 0.20
CA SER A 746 -45.29 -21.82 0.56
C SER A 746 -44.53 -22.77 1.49
N GLY A 747 -45.28 -23.48 2.35
CA GLY A 747 -44.74 -24.35 3.39
C GLY A 747 -44.15 -23.60 4.59
N SER A 748 -43.76 -24.33 5.63
CA SER A 748 -43.14 -23.76 6.85
C SER A 748 -41.83 -23.03 6.55
N GLY A 749 -41.03 -23.54 5.61
CA GLY A 749 -39.79 -22.88 5.12
C GLY A 749 -40.01 -21.76 4.09
N LYS A 750 -41.25 -21.32 3.85
CA LYS A 750 -41.60 -20.20 2.94
C LYS A 750 -40.92 -20.25 1.56
N THR A 751 -40.83 -21.43 0.96
CA THR A 751 -40.23 -21.63 -0.37
C THR A 751 -41.04 -20.95 -1.48
N ILE A 752 -40.35 -20.31 -2.42
CA ILE A 752 -40.95 -19.56 -3.54
C ILE A 752 -40.66 -20.30 -4.84
N ARG A 753 -41.70 -20.58 -5.62
CA ARG A 753 -41.58 -21.12 -6.99
C ARG A 753 -41.54 -19.96 -7.99
N VAL A 754 -40.69 -20.08 -9.00
CA VAL A 754 -40.61 -19.16 -10.14
C VAL A 754 -40.54 -19.99 -11.43
N ASP A 755 -41.48 -19.71 -12.34
CA ASP A 755 -41.55 -20.35 -13.66
C ASP A 755 -41.03 -19.36 -14.68
N ALA A 756 -39.99 -19.70 -15.43
CA ALA A 756 -39.26 -18.74 -16.26
C ALA A 756 -39.97 -18.37 -17.57
N ASN A 757 -40.80 -19.29 -18.09
CA ASN A 757 -41.60 -19.14 -19.32
C ASN A 757 -40.78 -18.62 -20.51
N GLY A 758 -39.64 -19.27 -20.78
CA GLY A 758 -38.78 -18.95 -21.92
C GLY A 758 -39.36 -19.46 -23.24
N VAL A 759 -39.41 -18.60 -24.26
CA VAL A 759 -39.89 -18.94 -25.61
C VAL A 759 -38.75 -18.72 -26.61
N SER A 760 -38.38 -19.78 -27.34
CA SER A 760 -37.39 -19.67 -28.41
C SER A 760 -37.93 -18.89 -29.60
N ASN A 761 -37.13 -17.95 -30.09
CA ASN A 761 -37.46 -17.15 -31.27
C ASN A 761 -36.65 -17.55 -32.52
N ASN A 762 -35.73 -18.52 -32.42
CA ASN A 762 -34.82 -18.94 -33.51
C ASN A 762 -35.07 -20.35 -34.06
N GLY A 763 -35.94 -21.15 -33.42
CA GLY A 763 -36.31 -22.51 -33.84
C GLY A 763 -35.55 -23.64 -33.13
N TYR A 764 -34.55 -23.32 -32.32
CA TYR A 764 -33.85 -24.29 -31.45
C TYR A 764 -34.51 -24.37 -30.08
N ALA A 765 -34.30 -25.46 -29.35
CA ALA A 765 -34.83 -25.62 -27.98
C ALA A 765 -34.12 -24.66 -27.00
N VAL A 766 -34.86 -24.11 -26.04
CA VAL A 766 -34.28 -23.28 -24.97
C VAL A 766 -33.72 -24.15 -23.85
N THR A 767 -32.49 -23.83 -23.43
CA THR A 767 -31.89 -24.31 -22.18
C THR A 767 -31.98 -23.22 -21.11
N TYR A 768 -31.93 -23.63 -19.84
CA TYR A 768 -32.23 -22.78 -18.67
C TYR A 768 -31.15 -22.95 -17.61
N GLY A 769 -30.71 -21.85 -17.02
CA GLY A 769 -29.71 -21.83 -15.94
C GLY A 769 -29.93 -20.72 -14.91
N VAL A 770 -29.05 -20.69 -13.91
CA VAL A 770 -28.91 -19.62 -12.92
C VAL A 770 -27.50 -19.06 -13.07
N SER A 771 -27.32 -17.88 -13.66
CA SER A 771 -25.99 -17.24 -13.74
C SER A 771 -25.56 -16.57 -12.45
N LYS A 772 -26.51 -16.21 -11.58
CA LYS A 772 -26.24 -15.63 -10.27
C LYS A 772 -27.22 -16.17 -9.23
N GLN A 773 -26.70 -16.93 -8.26
CA GLN A 773 -27.47 -17.41 -7.10
C GLN A 773 -27.88 -16.24 -6.17
N PRO A 774 -28.88 -16.45 -5.30
CA PRO A 774 -29.25 -15.46 -4.28
C PRO A 774 -28.16 -15.28 -3.21
N THR A 775 -28.32 -14.24 -2.38
CA THR A 775 -27.38 -13.93 -1.28
C THR A 775 -27.88 -14.43 0.08
N HIS A 776 -29.19 -14.68 0.21
CA HIS A 776 -29.86 -15.00 1.48
C HIS A 776 -30.71 -16.29 1.42
N GLY A 777 -30.47 -17.10 0.39
CA GLY A 777 -31.13 -18.36 0.13
C GLY A 777 -30.49 -19.08 -1.05
N THR A 778 -31.05 -20.23 -1.42
CA THR A 778 -30.58 -21.04 -2.55
C THR A 778 -31.66 -21.17 -3.61
N VAL A 779 -31.27 -21.15 -4.89
CA VAL A 779 -32.16 -21.49 -6.01
C VAL A 779 -31.73 -22.83 -6.60
N THR A 780 -32.65 -23.78 -6.53
CA THR A 780 -32.57 -25.05 -7.27
C THR A 780 -33.37 -24.94 -8.56
N TYR A 781 -32.87 -25.55 -9.63
CA TYR A 781 -33.53 -25.62 -10.93
C TYR A 781 -33.91 -27.08 -11.23
N ASP A 782 -35.14 -27.30 -11.67
CA ASP A 782 -35.65 -28.61 -12.09
C ASP A 782 -35.76 -28.69 -13.62
N SER A 783 -34.84 -29.43 -14.23
CA SER A 783 -34.77 -29.64 -15.67
C SER A 783 -35.90 -30.49 -16.25
N ALA A 784 -36.69 -31.19 -15.42
CA ALA A 784 -37.86 -31.93 -15.87
C ALA A 784 -39.13 -31.06 -15.94
N THR A 785 -39.16 -29.90 -15.27
CA THR A 785 -40.34 -29.00 -15.24
C THR A 785 -40.07 -27.59 -15.74
N GLY A 786 -38.82 -27.16 -15.90
CA GLY A 786 -38.47 -25.78 -16.27
C GLY A 786 -38.72 -24.77 -15.15
N THR A 787 -38.82 -25.25 -13.91
CA THR A 787 -39.17 -24.43 -12.73
C THR A 787 -37.96 -24.21 -11.82
N TYR A 788 -37.94 -23.05 -11.18
CA TYR A 788 -36.93 -22.66 -10.20
C TYR A 788 -37.58 -22.61 -8.82
N ARG A 789 -36.90 -23.13 -7.79
CA ARG A 789 -37.33 -23.05 -6.39
C ARG A 789 -36.30 -22.30 -5.57
N TYR A 790 -36.69 -21.11 -5.12
CA TYR A 790 -36.00 -20.35 -4.09
C TYR A 790 -36.35 -20.89 -2.70
N THR A 791 -35.33 -21.14 -1.88
CA THR A 791 -35.44 -21.52 -0.47
C THR A 791 -34.63 -20.51 0.34
N PRO A 792 -35.25 -19.68 1.21
CA PRO A 792 -34.50 -18.76 2.07
C PRO A 792 -33.70 -19.54 3.13
N ASN A 793 -32.66 -18.91 3.65
CA ASN A 793 -31.95 -19.41 4.83
C ASN A 793 -32.90 -19.49 6.03
N SER A 794 -32.71 -20.50 6.91
CA SER A 794 -33.62 -20.84 8.00
C SER A 794 -33.89 -19.68 8.96
N GLU A 795 -32.89 -18.84 9.18
CA GLU A 795 -32.87 -17.71 10.11
C GLU A 795 -33.75 -16.56 9.60
N LEU A 796 -33.99 -16.51 8.28
CA LEU A 796 -34.76 -15.50 7.59
C LEU A 796 -36.23 -15.90 7.33
N VAL A 797 -36.59 -17.16 7.63
CA VAL A 797 -37.98 -17.63 7.51
C VAL A 797 -38.91 -16.84 8.43
N THR A 798 -38.50 -16.50 9.65
CA THR A 798 -39.33 -15.74 10.61
C THR A 798 -39.35 -14.22 10.34
N PRO A 799 -38.21 -13.51 10.27
CA PRO A 799 -38.21 -12.06 10.06
C PRO A 799 -38.57 -11.66 8.62
N GLY A 800 -38.38 -12.57 7.66
CA GLY A 800 -38.51 -12.28 6.23
C GLY A 800 -37.19 -11.81 5.63
N ILE A 801 -37.16 -11.61 4.31
CA ILE A 801 -36.06 -10.99 3.58
C ILE A 801 -36.54 -10.58 2.18
N THR A 802 -35.85 -9.65 1.51
CA THR A 802 -35.91 -9.52 0.05
C THR A 802 -34.56 -9.86 -0.57
N ASP A 803 -34.56 -10.78 -1.51
CA ASP A 803 -33.37 -11.39 -2.11
C ASP A 803 -33.51 -11.37 -3.65
N ARG A 804 -32.42 -11.61 -4.38
CA ARG A 804 -32.38 -11.50 -5.84
C ARG A 804 -31.47 -12.51 -6.49
N PHE A 805 -31.88 -13.09 -7.62
CA PHE A 805 -31.09 -14.05 -8.38
C PHE A 805 -31.27 -13.83 -9.88
N THR A 806 -30.25 -14.14 -10.68
CA THR A 806 -30.31 -14.02 -12.14
C THR A 806 -30.54 -15.39 -12.77
N ILE A 807 -31.62 -15.51 -13.53
CA ILE A 807 -31.85 -16.64 -14.43
C ILE A 807 -31.40 -16.30 -15.84
N THR A 808 -30.86 -17.29 -16.52
CA THR A 808 -30.40 -17.19 -17.92
C THR A 808 -31.17 -18.20 -18.75
N VAL A 809 -31.65 -17.77 -19.91
CA VAL A 809 -32.24 -18.66 -20.91
C VAL A 809 -31.49 -18.50 -22.22
N ASP A 810 -31.07 -19.63 -22.76
CA ASP A 810 -30.17 -19.75 -23.91
C ASP A 810 -30.88 -20.51 -25.02
N ASN A 811 -30.70 -20.10 -26.28
CA ASN A 811 -31.14 -20.87 -27.45
C ASN A 811 -30.03 -21.08 -28.50
N GLY A 812 -28.76 -21.05 -28.05
CA GLY A 812 -27.57 -21.28 -28.87
C GLY A 812 -26.94 -22.66 -28.65
N THR A 813 -26.86 -23.12 -27.39
CA THR A 813 -26.28 -24.43 -27.01
C THR A 813 -26.94 -25.65 -27.67
N ALA A 814 -28.18 -25.51 -28.14
CA ALA A 814 -28.89 -26.55 -28.91
C ALA A 814 -28.59 -26.52 -30.43
N ALA A 815 -27.75 -25.59 -30.89
CA ALA A 815 -27.35 -25.39 -32.29
C ALA A 815 -25.87 -25.73 -32.58
N ASP A 816 -25.07 -26.08 -31.55
CA ASP A 816 -23.63 -26.32 -31.68
C ASP A 816 -23.28 -27.54 -32.54
N LEU A 817 -22.14 -27.43 -33.25
CA LEU A 817 -21.62 -28.47 -34.16
C LEU A 817 -20.39 -29.16 -33.54
N PRO A 818 -20.24 -30.50 -33.63
CA PRO A 818 -19.09 -31.17 -33.02
C PRO A 818 -17.73 -30.75 -33.59
N GLY A 819 -16.77 -30.45 -32.72
CA GLY A 819 -15.36 -30.24 -33.06
C GLY A 819 -15.08 -28.89 -33.72
N ALA A 820 -14.12 -28.83 -34.65
CA ALA A 820 -13.59 -27.57 -35.21
C ALA A 820 -14.62 -26.69 -35.97
N LEU A 821 -15.84 -27.19 -36.22
CA LEU A 821 -16.95 -26.40 -36.78
C LEU A 821 -17.59 -25.47 -35.73
N ASP A 822 -17.58 -25.86 -34.45
CA ASP A 822 -18.02 -25.04 -33.31
C ASP A 822 -17.31 -23.67 -33.30
N MET A 823 -15.98 -23.69 -33.23
CA MET A 823 -15.16 -22.48 -33.13
C MET A 823 -15.41 -21.50 -34.28
N LEU A 824 -15.69 -22.00 -35.49
CA LEU A 824 -16.02 -21.17 -36.65
C LEU A 824 -17.44 -20.60 -36.56
N GLN A 825 -18.41 -21.39 -36.10
CA GLN A 825 -19.79 -20.95 -35.83
C GLN A 825 -19.83 -19.88 -34.74
N HIS A 826 -19.19 -20.12 -33.59
CA HIS A 826 -19.08 -19.17 -32.48
C HIS A 826 -18.37 -17.87 -32.87
N ALA A 827 -17.26 -17.94 -33.64
CA ALA A 827 -16.55 -16.75 -34.10
C ALA A 827 -17.42 -15.89 -35.03
N LEU A 828 -18.09 -16.50 -36.01
CA LEU A 828 -18.94 -15.78 -36.96
C LEU A 828 -20.20 -15.22 -36.30
N HIS A 829 -20.84 -15.96 -35.39
CA HIS A 829 -22.00 -15.45 -34.62
C HIS A 829 -21.59 -14.28 -33.72
N THR A 830 -20.47 -14.39 -33.00
CA THR A 830 -19.93 -13.30 -32.16
C THR A 830 -19.68 -12.02 -32.98
N ILE A 831 -19.17 -12.17 -34.21
CA ILE A 831 -18.98 -11.05 -35.15
C ILE A 831 -20.35 -10.48 -35.57
N ALA A 832 -21.33 -11.32 -35.91
CA ALA A 832 -22.67 -10.86 -36.32
C ALA A 832 -23.45 -10.14 -35.22
N VAL A 833 -23.31 -10.55 -33.95
CA VAL A 833 -23.87 -9.84 -32.79
C VAL A 833 -23.17 -8.50 -32.59
N ARG A 834 -21.83 -8.44 -32.67
CA ARG A 834 -21.06 -7.19 -32.57
C ARG A 834 -21.33 -6.20 -33.72
N LEU A 835 -21.72 -6.70 -34.89
CA LEU A 835 -22.16 -5.90 -36.05
C LEU A 835 -23.66 -5.56 -36.03
N GLY A 836 -24.41 -6.00 -35.02
CA GLY A 836 -25.84 -5.71 -34.86
C GLY A 836 -26.78 -6.39 -35.86
N VAL A 837 -26.30 -7.41 -36.58
CA VAL A 837 -27.10 -8.15 -37.57
C VAL A 837 -27.83 -9.34 -36.94
N ALA A 838 -27.16 -10.06 -36.04
CA ALA A 838 -27.75 -11.08 -35.17
C ALA A 838 -28.01 -10.51 -33.76
N LYS A 839 -28.93 -11.12 -33.01
CA LYS A 839 -29.09 -10.87 -31.57
C LYS A 839 -28.44 -11.98 -30.73
N PRO A 840 -28.04 -11.72 -29.46
CA PRO A 840 -27.43 -12.73 -28.58
C PRO A 840 -28.32 -13.96 -28.38
N ASP A 841 -27.72 -15.14 -28.23
CA ASP A 841 -28.40 -16.41 -27.91
C ASP A 841 -28.96 -16.46 -26.48
N THR A 842 -28.40 -15.66 -25.56
CA THR A 842 -28.80 -15.61 -24.16
C THR A 842 -29.66 -14.40 -23.83
N VAL A 843 -30.64 -14.60 -22.94
CA VAL A 843 -31.31 -13.54 -22.20
C VAL A 843 -31.12 -13.77 -20.70
N GLU A 844 -30.73 -12.72 -19.99
CA GLU A 844 -30.61 -12.72 -18.54
C GLU A 844 -31.75 -11.92 -17.90
N ARG A 845 -32.22 -12.36 -16.74
CA ARG A 845 -33.19 -11.61 -15.95
C ARG A 845 -32.97 -11.78 -14.46
N GLU A 846 -32.77 -10.66 -13.77
CA GLU A 846 -32.86 -10.62 -12.31
C GLU A 846 -34.32 -10.83 -11.88
N ILE A 847 -34.50 -11.77 -10.96
CA ILE A 847 -35.74 -12.09 -10.26
C ILE A 847 -35.58 -11.63 -8.82
N VAL A 848 -36.44 -10.70 -8.39
CA VAL A 848 -36.53 -10.26 -7.00
C VAL A 848 -37.60 -11.08 -6.29
N VAL A 849 -37.27 -11.65 -5.13
CA VAL A 849 -38.18 -12.44 -4.29
C VAL A 849 -38.26 -11.87 -2.89
N THR A 850 -39.47 -11.75 -2.37
CA THR A 850 -39.73 -11.28 -1.00
C THR A 850 -40.38 -12.37 -0.16
N VAL A 851 -39.70 -12.76 0.91
CA VAL A 851 -40.24 -13.59 1.98
C VAL A 851 -40.83 -12.65 3.03
N PRO A 852 -42.16 -12.64 3.25
CA PRO A 852 -42.79 -11.81 4.26
C PRO A 852 -42.53 -12.39 5.66
N GLY A 853 -42.33 -11.52 6.65
CA GLY A 853 -42.10 -11.89 8.04
C GLY A 853 -42.33 -10.70 8.98
N THR A 854 -41.72 -10.72 10.17
CA THR A 854 -41.89 -9.64 11.16
C THR A 854 -41.22 -8.32 10.77
N GLY A 855 -40.26 -8.34 9.83
CA GLY A 855 -39.45 -7.17 9.50
C GLY A 855 -38.50 -6.72 10.62
N TYR A 856 -38.33 -7.54 11.66
CA TYR A 856 -37.51 -7.25 12.84
C TYR A 856 -36.34 -8.25 12.92
N TYR A 857 -35.11 -7.75 12.99
CA TYR A 857 -33.87 -8.51 12.88
C TYR A 857 -32.94 -8.19 14.06
N GLY A 858 -32.16 -9.17 14.52
CA GLY A 858 -31.23 -9.01 15.65
C GLY A 858 -31.90 -9.12 17.02
N ASN A 859 -31.17 -8.75 18.08
CA ASN A 859 -31.66 -8.76 19.46
C ASN A 859 -31.18 -7.51 20.22
N ARG A 860 -32.11 -6.86 20.93
CA ARG A 860 -31.84 -5.69 21.79
C ARG A 860 -31.29 -6.06 23.16
N ASP A 861 -31.46 -7.31 23.63
CA ASP A 861 -30.80 -7.79 24.87
C ASP A 861 -29.27 -7.89 24.74
N ASN A 862 -28.71 -7.60 23.56
CA ASN A 862 -27.28 -7.37 23.35
C ASN A 862 -26.81 -6.01 23.94
N ASP A 863 -27.71 -5.18 24.46
CA ASP A 863 -27.40 -3.92 25.16
C ASP A 863 -26.43 -4.11 26.33
N VAL A 864 -26.42 -5.29 26.98
CA VAL A 864 -25.45 -5.71 28.02
C VAL A 864 -23.99 -5.61 27.54
N TYR A 865 -23.74 -5.79 26.25
CA TYR A 865 -22.39 -5.67 25.69
C TYR A 865 -21.96 -4.22 25.48
N TRP A 866 -22.86 -3.23 25.60
CA TRP A 866 -22.47 -1.81 25.50
C TRP A 866 -21.33 -1.43 26.45
N VAL A 867 -20.45 -0.55 25.99
CA VAL A 867 -19.41 0.09 26.80
C VAL A 867 -19.18 1.51 26.28
N LYS A 868 -19.06 2.46 27.21
CA LYS A 868 -18.67 3.84 26.90
C LYS A 868 -17.16 3.87 26.63
N GLN A 869 -16.73 4.41 25.49
CA GLN A 869 -15.30 4.64 25.24
C GLN A 869 -14.74 5.73 26.16
N SER A 870 -13.52 5.52 26.67
CA SER A 870 -12.76 6.51 27.45
C SER A 870 -11.87 7.37 26.54
N TYR A 871 -11.39 6.81 25.41
CA TYR A 871 -10.43 7.44 24.50
C TYR A 871 -11.01 7.66 23.09
N SER A 872 -10.19 8.09 22.13
CA SER A 872 -10.57 8.26 20.71
C SER A 872 -10.52 6.95 19.90
N ASN A 873 -11.09 5.87 20.46
CA ASN A 873 -10.87 4.48 20.03
C ASN A 873 -12.17 3.72 19.65
N CYS A 874 -13.20 4.43 19.16
CA CYS A 874 -14.53 3.86 18.86
C CYS A 874 -14.49 2.53 18.08
N THR A 875 -13.59 2.36 17.10
CA THR A 875 -13.37 1.11 16.36
C THR A 875 -13.06 -0.07 17.28
N LEU A 876 -12.15 0.11 18.24
CA LEU A 876 -11.76 -0.92 19.20
C LEU A 876 -12.91 -1.25 20.16
N MET A 877 -13.71 -0.25 20.54
CA MET A 877 -14.85 -0.46 21.41
C MET A 877 -16.01 -1.14 20.68
N ALA A 878 -16.30 -0.78 19.42
CA ALA A 878 -17.22 -1.51 18.56
C ALA A 878 -16.77 -2.96 18.34
N THR A 879 -15.47 -3.21 18.15
CA THR A 879 -14.88 -4.56 18.11
C THR A 879 -15.12 -5.33 19.42
N ALA A 880 -14.83 -4.76 20.58
CA ALA A 880 -15.08 -5.43 21.86
C ALA A 880 -16.56 -5.75 22.09
N MET A 881 -17.46 -4.82 21.71
CA MET A 881 -18.91 -5.03 21.78
C MET A 881 -19.37 -6.15 20.84
N ALA A 882 -18.83 -6.22 19.61
CA ALA A 882 -19.14 -7.26 18.64
C ALA A 882 -18.61 -8.65 19.04
N VAL A 883 -17.38 -8.72 19.56
CA VAL A 883 -16.82 -9.95 20.15
C VAL A 883 -17.66 -10.41 21.35
N GLY A 884 -18.05 -9.49 22.23
CA GLY A 884 -18.96 -9.77 23.35
C GLY A 884 -20.29 -10.37 22.90
N GLN A 885 -20.93 -9.77 21.89
CA GLN A 885 -22.21 -10.24 21.35
C GLN A 885 -22.18 -11.67 20.80
N VAL A 886 -21.08 -12.11 20.15
CA VAL A 886 -21.01 -13.47 19.57
C VAL A 886 -20.33 -14.52 20.46
N THR A 887 -19.60 -14.12 21.50
CA THR A 887 -18.89 -15.05 22.41
C THR A 887 -19.47 -15.09 23.83
N GLY A 888 -20.30 -14.11 24.21
CA GLY A 888 -20.70 -13.85 25.59
C GLY A 888 -19.63 -13.15 26.45
N THR A 889 -18.39 -13.00 25.96
CA THR A 889 -17.26 -12.45 26.73
C THR A 889 -16.70 -11.21 26.05
N LYS A 890 -16.84 -10.04 26.69
CA LYS A 890 -16.40 -8.75 26.16
C LYS A 890 -14.97 -8.40 26.63
N PRO A 891 -13.99 -8.18 25.74
CA PRO A 891 -12.68 -7.64 26.10
C PRO A 891 -12.78 -6.26 26.77
N THR A 892 -11.84 -5.93 27.67
CA THR A 892 -11.78 -4.59 28.29
C THR A 892 -11.14 -3.58 27.35
N GLU A 893 -11.43 -2.29 27.56
CA GLU A 893 -10.81 -1.19 26.80
C GLU A 893 -9.27 -1.21 26.91
N GLU A 894 -8.75 -1.47 28.13
CA GLU A 894 -7.33 -1.67 28.40
C GLU A 894 -6.71 -2.81 27.57
N THR A 895 -7.37 -3.98 27.50
CA THR A 895 -6.90 -5.10 26.67
C THR A 895 -6.92 -4.75 25.19
N MET A 896 -7.97 -4.09 24.70
CA MET A 896 -8.06 -3.68 23.30
C MET A 896 -6.96 -2.66 22.92
N VAL A 897 -6.71 -1.67 23.79
CA VAL A 897 -5.67 -0.65 23.60
C VAL A 897 -4.28 -1.28 23.65
N GLY A 898 -3.99 -2.10 24.66
CA GLY A 898 -2.71 -2.78 24.81
C GLY A 898 -2.38 -3.71 23.63
N LEU A 899 -3.38 -4.42 23.10
CA LEU A 899 -3.23 -5.20 21.87
C LEU A 899 -2.96 -4.27 20.67
N ALA A 900 -3.78 -3.24 20.44
CA ALA A 900 -3.62 -2.39 19.26
C ALA A 900 -2.30 -1.57 19.24
N LYS A 901 -1.72 -1.25 20.40
CA LYS A 901 -0.36 -0.67 20.50
C LYS A 901 0.76 -1.68 20.22
N THR A 902 0.50 -2.97 20.39
CA THR A 902 1.51 -4.04 20.21
C THR A 902 1.38 -4.77 18.88
N THR A 903 0.21 -4.86 18.25
CA THR A 903 0.04 -5.47 16.92
C THR A 903 0.43 -4.52 15.79
N ALA A 904 1.05 -5.06 14.72
CA ALA A 904 1.37 -4.32 13.50
C ALA A 904 0.13 -4.03 12.62
N SER A 905 0.11 -2.88 11.94
CA SER A 905 -0.98 -2.44 11.07
C SER A 905 -0.89 -3.04 9.67
N VAL A 906 -2.00 -3.59 9.18
CA VAL A 906 -2.17 -4.06 7.79
C VAL A 906 -2.73 -2.98 6.85
N VAL A 907 -3.11 -1.83 7.41
CA VAL A 907 -3.46 -0.60 6.69
C VAL A 907 -2.26 0.33 6.54
N TYR A 908 -1.36 0.36 7.52
CA TYR A 908 -0.15 1.18 7.58
C TYR A 908 1.09 0.29 7.81
N PRO A 909 1.56 -0.46 6.80
CA PRO A 909 2.69 -1.39 6.94
C PRO A 909 3.91 -0.73 7.58
N GLY A 910 4.51 -1.38 8.57
CA GLY A 910 5.64 -0.82 9.31
C GLY A 910 5.27 0.11 10.46
N ARG A 911 3.99 0.22 10.83
CA ARG A 911 3.48 0.96 12.00
C ARG A 911 2.64 0.03 12.89
N ARG A 912 2.45 0.35 14.18
CA ARG A 912 1.44 -0.30 15.04
C ARG A 912 0.02 0.13 14.66
N MET A 913 -0.99 -0.70 14.94
CA MET A 913 -2.40 -0.37 14.66
C MET A 913 -2.86 0.90 15.37
N TYR A 914 -2.42 1.08 16.61
CA TYR A 914 -2.63 2.28 17.42
C TYR A 914 -1.26 2.84 17.84
N LEU A 915 -1.11 4.17 17.86
CA LEU A 915 0.12 4.81 18.34
C LEU A 915 0.04 4.97 19.86
N ASP A 916 -1.01 5.64 20.33
CA ASP A 916 -1.34 5.80 21.74
C ASP A 916 -2.82 6.18 21.90
N GLU A 917 -3.40 5.83 23.05
CA GLU A 917 -4.76 6.15 23.48
C GLU A 917 -4.99 7.64 23.71
N ASP A 918 -3.94 8.35 24.13
CA ASP A 918 -3.94 9.80 24.33
C ASP A 918 -3.53 10.57 23.06
N ILE A 919 -3.42 9.89 21.90
CA ILE A 919 -3.28 10.52 20.57
C ILE A 919 -4.60 10.36 19.80
N ALA A 920 -5.09 11.45 19.21
CA ALA A 920 -6.36 11.51 18.47
C ALA A 920 -6.35 10.80 17.08
N ASN A 921 -5.66 9.65 16.96
CA ASN A 921 -5.51 8.86 15.74
C ASN A 921 -6.03 7.43 15.95
N GLY A 922 -7.34 7.22 15.83
CA GLY A 922 -8.01 5.93 16.03
C GLY A 922 -7.57 4.81 15.07
N VAL A 923 -7.92 3.57 15.43
CA VAL A 923 -7.59 2.34 14.68
C VAL A 923 -8.50 2.17 13.47
N ALA A 924 -7.95 1.71 12.35
CA ALA A 924 -8.69 1.45 11.12
C ALA A 924 -9.53 0.15 11.19
N VAL A 925 -10.69 0.12 10.55
CA VAL A 925 -11.62 -1.04 10.59
C VAL A 925 -10.95 -2.33 10.08
N LYS A 926 -10.14 -2.26 9.00
CA LYS A 926 -9.38 -3.41 8.49
C LYS A 926 -8.31 -3.93 9.47
N ASP A 927 -7.70 -3.05 10.27
CA ASP A 927 -6.78 -3.46 11.34
C ASP A 927 -7.54 -4.17 12.47
N ALA A 928 -8.70 -3.64 12.88
CA ALA A 928 -9.54 -4.27 13.89
C ALA A 928 -10.09 -5.64 13.44
N VAL A 929 -10.41 -5.80 12.15
CA VAL A 929 -10.77 -7.10 11.54
C VAL A 929 -9.59 -8.06 11.48
N GLN A 930 -8.38 -7.57 11.19
CA GLN A 930 -7.18 -8.41 11.29
C GLN A 930 -7.00 -8.91 12.73
N LEU A 931 -7.08 -8.01 13.71
CA LEU A 931 -6.95 -8.34 15.14
C LEU A 931 -7.99 -9.38 15.59
N MET A 932 -9.24 -9.28 15.13
CA MET A 932 -10.27 -10.30 15.38
C MET A 932 -9.96 -11.66 14.74
N ASN A 933 -9.38 -11.68 13.54
CA ASN A 933 -9.08 -12.93 12.84
C ASN A 933 -7.84 -13.64 13.41
N THR A 934 -6.80 -12.88 13.80
CA THR A 934 -5.53 -13.41 14.32
C THR A 934 -5.54 -13.69 15.83
N ASN A 935 -6.35 -12.99 16.63
CA ASN A 935 -6.44 -13.26 18.05
C ASN A 935 -7.19 -14.59 18.32
N ALA A 936 -6.44 -15.61 18.71
CA ALA A 936 -6.97 -16.94 18.99
C ALA A 936 -7.94 -16.95 20.19
N ASP A 937 -7.71 -16.14 21.21
CA ASP A 937 -8.42 -16.16 22.49
C ASP A 937 -9.90 -15.75 22.36
N TRP A 938 -10.24 -14.97 21.32
CA TRP A 938 -11.62 -14.55 21.05
C TRP A 938 -12.41 -15.57 20.24
N ASN A 939 -11.75 -16.51 19.56
CA ASN A 939 -12.35 -17.53 18.70
C ASN A 939 -13.45 -17.00 17.73
N VAL A 940 -13.22 -15.81 17.13
CA VAL A 940 -14.11 -15.21 16.11
C VAL A 940 -13.50 -15.24 14.71
N THR A 941 -14.33 -15.05 13.69
CA THR A 941 -13.91 -14.52 12.38
C THR A 941 -14.63 -13.22 12.09
N ALA A 942 -13.98 -12.32 11.35
CA ALA A 942 -14.56 -11.06 10.92
C ALA A 942 -14.25 -10.78 9.45
N SER A 943 -15.16 -10.12 8.74
CA SER A 943 -14.92 -9.60 7.39
C SER A 943 -15.66 -8.30 7.13
N THR A 944 -15.04 -7.41 6.36
CA THR A 944 -15.59 -6.10 5.97
C THR A 944 -15.93 -6.07 4.49
N LYS A 945 -17.03 -5.41 4.13
CA LYS A 945 -17.49 -5.19 2.76
C LYS A 945 -17.93 -3.73 2.59
N ARG A 946 -17.43 -3.07 1.53
CA ARG A 946 -18.00 -1.82 1.00
C ARG A 946 -18.79 -2.12 -0.27
N TYR A 947 -19.70 -1.23 -0.64
CA TYR A 947 -20.58 -1.37 -1.79
C TYR A 947 -20.30 -0.33 -2.89
N GLY A 948 -19.28 0.52 -2.70
CA GLY A 948 -18.65 1.30 -3.75
C GLY A 948 -17.60 0.49 -4.50
N VAL A 949 -17.14 1.00 -5.65
CA VAL A 949 -16.08 0.39 -6.46
C VAL A 949 -14.75 1.05 -6.15
N TYR A 950 -13.71 0.25 -5.93
CA TYR A 950 -12.38 0.68 -5.53
C TYR A 950 -11.30 0.07 -6.44
N ASP A 951 -10.13 0.71 -6.53
CA ASP A 951 -8.95 0.16 -7.22
C ASP A 951 -8.08 -0.72 -6.29
N ASP A 952 -7.06 -1.36 -6.86
CA ASP A 952 -6.10 -2.22 -6.14
C ASP A 952 -5.32 -1.48 -5.03
N ALA A 953 -5.33 -0.15 -5.03
CA ALA A 953 -4.70 0.71 -4.03
C ALA A 953 -5.70 1.25 -2.98
N GLY A 954 -6.98 0.87 -3.07
CA GLY A 954 -8.03 1.30 -2.15
C GLY A 954 -8.60 2.70 -2.43
N ASN A 955 -8.34 3.29 -3.59
CA ASN A 955 -8.96 4.54 -4.02
C ASN A 955 -10.37 4.28 -4.56
N ARG A 956 -11.32 5.15 -4.23
CA ARG A 956 -12.72 5.06 -4.65
C ARG A 956 -12.87 5.45 -6.12
N ILE A 957 -13.22 4.50 -6.98
CA ILE A 957 -13.52 4.72 -8.41
C ILE A 957 -14.94 5.27 -8.57
N THR A 958 -15.94 4.62 -7.97
CA THR A 958 -17.33 5.10 -7.94
C THR A 958 -17.98 4.81 -6.60
N GLY A 959 -18.84 5.71 -6.13
CA GLY A 959 -19.58 5.53 -4.88
C GLY A 959 -20.74 4.52 -4.98
N ALA A 960 -21.19 4.04 -3.83
CA ALA A 960 -22.38 3.21 -3.70
C ALA A 960 -23.66 3.98 -4.06
N THR A 961 -24.59 3.29 -4.72
CA THR A 961 -25.88 3.85 -5.15
C THR A 961 -27.00 3.60 -4.13
N ALA A 962 -28.20 4.13 -4.41
CA ALA A 962 -29.40 3.81 -3.64
C ALA A 962 -29.84 2.33 -3.75
N ALA A 963 -29.45 1.63 -4.82
CA ALA A 963 -29.67 0.19 -4.93
C ALA A 963 -28.73 -0.58 -4.01
N ASP A 964 -27.47 -0.14 -3.94
CA ASP A 964 -26.44 -0.70 -3.05
C ASP A 964 -26.78 -0.49 -1.57
N ALA A 965 -27.36 0.67 -1.22
CA ALA A 965 -27.90 0.93 0.12
C ALA A 965 -28.91 -0.15 0.56
N GLN A 966 -29.79 -0.59 -0.35
CA GLN A 966 -30.77 -1.65 -0.07
C GLN A 966 -30.13 -3.05 -0.03
N ILE A 967 -29.04 -3.29 -0.77
CA ILE A 967 -28.27 -4.54 -0.66
C ILE A 967 -27.55 -4.58 0.70
N ALA A 968 -26.88 -3.49 1.09
CA ALA A 968 -26.16 -3.38 2.35
C ALA A 968 -27.09 -3.51 3.57
N LEU A 969 -28.26 -2.87 3.53
CA LEU A 969 -29.29 -3.01 4.57
C LEU A 969 -29.81 -4.47 4.68
N ASN A 970 -29.93 -5.19 3.57
CA ASN A 970 -30.36 -6.59 3.57
C ASN A 970 -29.24 -7.52 4.08
N ASP A 971 -27.99 -7.30 3.68
CA ASP A 971 -26.81 -8.01 4.19
C ASP A 971 -26.64 -7.81 5.72
N LEU A 972 -26.85 -6.58 6.21
CA LEU A 972 -26.89 -6.23 7.63
C LEU A 972 -28.02 -6.96 8.37
N ALA A 973 -29.25 -6.89 7.87
CA ALA A 973 -30.41 -7.55 8.45
C ALA A 973 -30.26 -9.09 8.48
N ALA A 974 -29.68 -9.68 7.43
CA ALA A 974 -29.40 -11.11 7.36
C ALA A 974 -28.29 -11.56 8.32
N ALA A 975 -27.23 -10.77 8.48
CA ALA A 975 -26.18 -11.04 9.47
C ALA A 975 -26.76 -11.05 10.90
N LEU A 976 -27.61 -10.07 11.22
CA LEU A 976 -28.30 -9.95 12.52
C LEU A 976 -29.30 -11.09 12.77
N ALA A 977 -30.09 -11.51 11.77
CA ALA A 977 -31.00 -12.65 11.90
C ALA A 977 -30.25 -13.96 12.20
N ALA A 978 -29.06 -14.14 11.60
CA ALA A 978 -28.19 -15.28 11.85
C ALA A 978 -27.31 -15.14 13.11
N GLY A 979 -27.64 -14.22 14.03
CA GLY A 979 -26.99 -14.07 15.33
C GLY A 979 -25.56 -13.51 15.30
N ASN A 980 -25.10 -13.02 14.15
CA ASN A 980 -23.78 -12.41 14.01
C ASN A 980 -23.80 -10.98 14.57
N ALA A 981 -22.66 -10.46 14.99
CA ALA A 981 -22.52 -9.04 15.32
C ALA A 981 -22.16 -8.25 14.07
N THR A 982 -22.63 -7.00 14.01
CA THR A 982 -22.46 -6.13 12.84
C THR A 982 -21.98 -4.75 13.28
N MET A 983 -20.75 -4.41 12.91
CA MET A 983 -20.18 -3.07 13.08
C MET A 983 -20.37 -2.27 11.79
N VAL A 984 -20.67 -0.98 11.94
CA VAL A 984 -20.85 -0.04 10.83
C VAL A 984 -20.16 1.28 11.13
N THR A 985 -19.45 1.78 10.14
CA THR A 985 -18.87 3.13 10.17
C THR A 985 -19.96 4.13 9.80
N ILE A 986 -20.05 5.25 10.52
CA ILE A 986 -21.10 6.26 10.33
C ILE A 986 -20.53 7.68 10.37
N ASN A 987 -21.33 8.62 9.86
CA ASN A 987 -21.20 10.03 10.17
C ASN A 987 -22.03 10.38 11.42
N THR A 988 -21.39 10.92 12.45
CA THR A 988 -22.03 11.28 13.73
C THR A 988 -23.05 12.41 13.59
N ASP A 989 -22.79 13.39 12.73
CA ASP A 989 -23.64 14.58 12.62
C ASP A 989 -25.00 14.21 12.00
N SER A 990 -25.04 13.26 11.07
CA SER A 990 -26.29 12.69 10.52
C SER A 990 -27.02 11.76 11.51
N VAL A 991 -26.30 11.01 12.35
CA VAL A 991 -26.92 10.00 13.23
C VAL A 991 -27.32 10.60 14.59
N TRP A 992 -26.40 11.26 15.29
CA TRP A 992 -26.64 11.77 16.64
C TRP A 992 -27.58 12.99 16.67
N SER A 993 -27.71 13.74 15.56
CA SER A 993 -28.70 14.83 15.46
C SER A 993 -30.17 14.39 15.56
N THR A 994 -30.43 13.09 15.51
CA THR A 994 -31.75 12.50 15.81
C THR A 994 -32.06 12.44 17.31
N GLN A 995 -31.05 12.63 18.18
CA GLN A 995 -31.15 12.44 19.62
C GLN A 995 -31.29 13.79 20.35
N SER A 996 -32.26 13.90 21.25
CA SER A 996 -32.57 15.14 21.99
C SER A 996 -31.44 15.63 22.92
N GLY A 997 -30.49 14.75 23.27
CA GLY A 997 -29.30 15.08 24.05
C GLY A 997 -28.11 15.62 23.23
N TYR A 998 -28.17 15.57 21.90
CA TYR A 998 -27.08 16.05 21.04
C TYR A 998 -27.19 17.56 20.77
N ARG A 999 -26.04 18.20 20.57
CA ARG A 999 -25.94 19.58 20.09
C ARG A 999 -25.01 19.62 18.89
N THR A 1000 -25.55 19.94 17.73
CA THR A 1000 -24.82 20.04 16.48
C THR A 1000 -23.70 21.08 16.57
N SER A 1001 -22.54 20.76 15.99
CA SER A 1001 -21.45 21.72 15.78
C SER A 1001 -21.93 23.00 15.10
N ALA A 1002 -21.28 24.13 15.36
CA ALA A 1002 -21.50 25.37 14.62
C ALA A 1002 -21.13 25.23 13.12
N THR A 1003 -20.28 24.25 12.79
CA THR A 1003 -19.92 23.86 11.42
C THR A 1003 -19.95 22.33 11.30
N PRO A 1004 -21.12 21.71 11.08
CA PRO A 1004 -21.26 20.27 10.95
C PRO A 1004 -20.73 19.76 9.60
N ASN A 1005 -20.29 18.50 9.54
CA ASN A 1005 -19.79 17.86 8.33
C ASN A 1005 -20.52 16.53 8.10
N TYR A 1006 -21.57 16.56 7.27
CA TYR A 1006 -22.38 15.38 6.94
C TYR A 1006 -21.76 14.46 5.88
N THR A 1007 -20.58 14.77 5.34
CA THR A 1007 -19.98 14.05 4.18
C THR A 1007 -18.85 13.10 4.53
N ARG A 1008 -18.30 13.17 5.75
CA ARG A 1008 -17.14 12.37 6.18
C ARG A 1008 -17.54 11.38 7.27
N ALA A 1009 -17.36 10.08 6.99
CA ALA A 1009 -17.42 9.05 8.03
C ALA A 1009 -16.36 9.32 9.11
N ASN A 1010 -16.74 9.22 10.39
CA ASN A 1010 -15.89 9.65 11.50
C ASN A 1010 -16.01 8.81 12.77
N HIS A 1011 -16.85 7.78 12.80
CA HIS A 1011 -17.13 7.00 14.01
C HIS A 1011 -17.60 5.57 13.67
N GLU A 1012 -17.39 4.62 14.60
CA GLU A 1012 -17.77 3.21 14.46
C GLU A 1012 -18.75 2.79 15.57
N ALA A 1013 -19.84 2.11 15.22
CA ALA A 1013 -20.84 1.62 16.16
C ALA A 1013 -21.30 0.19 15.83
N VAL A 1014 -21.88 -0.52 16.81
CA VAL A 1014 -22.49 -1.84 16.60
C VAL A 1014 -23.99 -1.68 16.43
N VAL A 1015 -24.55 -2.20 15.33
CA VAL A 1015 -26.01 -2.39 15.20
C VAL A 1015 -26.37 -3.65 15.97
N ILE A 1016 -27.38 -3.58 16.84
CA ILE A 1016 -27.88 -4.73 17.62
C ILE A 1016 -29.25 -5.23 17.11
N ALA A 1017 -30.06 -4.34 16.54
CA ALA A 1017 -31.32 -4.71 15.89
C ALA A 1017 -31.75 -3.74 14.78
N VAL A 1018 -32.54 -4.23 13.83
CA VAL A 1018 -33.18 -3.45 12.76
C VAL A 1018 -34.68 -3.76 12.75
N ASP A 1019 -35.52 -2.72 12.79
CA ASP A 1019 -36.97 -2.79 12.71
C ASP A 1019 -37.44 -2.04 11.46
N LEU A 1020 -37.74 -2.79 10.40
CA LEU A 1020 -38.22 -2.24 9.13
C LEU A 1020 -39.71 -1.84 9.17
N VAL A 1021 -40.48 -2.25 10.19
CA VAL A 1021 -41.89 -1.92 10.33
C VAL A 1021 -42.06 -0.56 11.00
N ASN A 1022 -41.30 -0.30 12.06
CA ASN A 1022 -41.24 0.99 12.74
C ASN A 1022 -40.14 1.92 12.18
N GLY A 1023 -39.42 1.49 11.13
CA GLY A 1023 -38.40 2.29 10.43
C GLY A 1023 -37.23 2.72 11.31
N THR A 1024 -36.79 1.86 12.24
CA THR A 1024 -35.82 2.19 13.30
C THR A 1024 -34.67 1.18 13.33
N VAL A 1025 -33.45 1.67 13.61
CA VAL A 1025 -32.25 0.86 13.82
C VAL A 1025 -31.72 1.13 15.22
N TYR A 1026 -31.33 0.08 15.93
CA TYR A 1026 -30.88 0.13 17.32
C TYR A 1026 -29.39 -0.14 17.43
N PHE A 1027 -28.68 0.70 18.20
CA PHE A 1027 -27.22 0.70 18.29
C PHE A 1027 -26.72 0.46 19.71
N ASN A 1028 -25.58 -0.22 19.80
CA ASN A 1028 -24.61 -0.02 20.87
C ASN A 1028 -23.49 0.88 20.32
N ASP A 1029 -23.55 2.16 20.69
CA ASP A 1029 -22.63 3.22 20.27
C ASP A 1029 -21.77 3.65 21.47
N SER A 1030 -20.45 3.51 21.38
CA SER A 1030 -19.52 3.83 22.48
C SER A 1030 -19.24 5.34 22.65
N GLY A 1031 -19.63 6.16 21.68
CA GLY A 1031 -19.35 7.60 21.60
C GLY A 1031 -20.13 8.44 22.61
N PRO A 1032 -21.48 8.49 22.55
CA PRO A 1032 -22.29 9.28 23.45
C PRO A 1032 -22.63 8.55 24.75
N GLY A 1033 -22.89 9.30 25.83
CA GLY A 1033 -23.35 8.74 27.11
C GLY A 1033 -24.72 8.06 27.07
N TYR A 1034 -25.49 8.31 26.01
CA TYR A 1034 -26.81 7.72 25.72
C TYR A 1034 -26.75 6.65 24.61
N GLY A 1035 -25.56 6.17 24.23
CA GLY A 1035 -25.37 5.26 23.10
C GLY A 1035 -25.77 3.80 23.33
N LYS A 1036 -26.28 3.44 24.52
CA LYS A 1036 -26.79 2.09 24.83
C LYS A 1036 -28.20 1.91 24.28
N ASP A 1037 -28.42 0.89 23.45
CA ASP A 1037 -29.74 0.61 22.83
C ASP A 1037 -30.35 1.85 22.14
N MET A 1038 -29.48 2.66 21.52
CA MET A 1038 -29.84 3.95 20.93
C MET A 1038 -30.68 3.75 19.67
N ALA A 1039 -31.93 4.23 19.69
CA ALA A 1039 -32.88 4.14 18.59
C ALA A 1039 -32.68 5.29 17.59
N VAL A 1040 -32.44 4.95 16.31
CA VAL A 1040 -32.19 5.91 15.23
C VAL A 1040 -33.15 5.64 14.05
N PRO A 1041 -33.84 6.66 13.50
CA PRO A 1041 -34.62 6.52 12.28
C PRO A 1041 -33.77 6.02 11.09
N ILE A 1042 -34.28 5.03 10.35
CA ILE A 1042 -33.53 4.32 9.32
C ILE A 1042 -33.01 5.24 8.19
N GLY A 1043 -33.72 6.32 7.87
CA GLY A 1043 -33.25 7.32 6.89
C GLY A 1043 -32.04 8.12 7.36
N ALA A 1044 -31.91 8.39 8.67
CA ALA A 1044 -30.75 9.06 9.26
C ALA A 1044 -29.55 8.11 9.34
N PHE A 1045 -29.79 6.84 9.69
CA PHE A 1045 -28.77 5.79 9.61
C PHE A 1045 -28.22 5.64 8.19
N LEU A 1046 -29.09 5.42 7.18
CA LEU A 1046 -28.66 5.25 5.79
C LEU A 1046 -27.92 6.49 5.26
N ASN A 1047 -28.32 7.70 5.65
CA ASN A 1047 -27.58 8.92 5.31
C ASN A 1047 -26.18 8.94 5.96
N GLY A 1048 -26.07 8.63 7.26
CA GLY A 1048 -24.79 8.57 7.95
C GLY A 1048 -23.85 7.47 7.43
N TRP A 1049 -24.41 6.32 7.05
CA TRP A 1049 -23.69 5.14 6.54
C TRP A 1049 -23.23 5.31 5.07
N GLN A 1050 -23.92 6.13 4.28
CA GLN A 1050 -23.52 6.45 2.90
C GLN A 1050 -22.14 7.13 2.84
N SER A 1051 -21.71 7.80 3.91
CA SER A 1051 -20.43 8.55 3.99
C SER A 1051 -19.16 7.69 3.85
N ASN A 1052 -19.28 6.36 3.77
CA ASN A 1052 -18.21 5.38 3.56
C ASN A 1052 -18.59 4.26 2.56
N ASP A 1053 -19.60 4.49 1.72
CA ASP A 1053 -20.13 3.48 0.79
C ASP A 1053 -20.71 2.23 1.47
N TYR A 1054 -21.39 2.44 2.61
CA TYR A 1054 -22.08 1.43 3.40
C TYR A 1054 -21.16 0.32 3.93
N GLU A 1055 -20.00 0.69 4.51
CA GLU A 1055 -19.05 -0.25 5.10
C GLU A 1055 -19.72 -1.11 6.18
N LEU A 1056 -19.83 -2.41 5.91
CA LEU A 1056 -20.40 -3.41 6.80
C LEU A 1056 -19.31 -4.38 7.25
N THR A 1057 -19.06 -4.46 8.55
CA THR A 1057 -18.22 -5.50 9.15
C THR A 1057 -19.09 -6.52 9.86
N ILE A 1058 -18.99 -7.79 9.45
CA ILE A 1058 -19.73 -8.91 10.05
C ILE A 1058 -18.75 -9.73 10.89
N VAL A 1059 -19.07 -9.93 12.17
CA VAL A 1059 -18.27 -10.71 13.13
C VAL A 1059 -19.06 -11.94 13.55
N LYS A 1060 -18.41 -13.11 13.54
CA LYS A 1060 -19.02 -14.42 13.77
C LYS A 1060 -18.19 -15.21 14.77
N ALA A 1061 -18.81 -16.04 15.61
CA ALA A 1061 -18.08 -17.07 16.34
C ALA A 1061 -17.56 -18.15 15.38
N LYS A 1062 -16.30 -18.59 15.55
CA LYS A 1062 -15.80 -19.81 14.90
C LYS A 1062 -16.57 -21.00 15.50
N PRO A 1063 -16.96 -22.02 14.69
CA PRO A 1063 -17.53 -23.25 15.23
C PRO A 1063 -16.58 -23.86 16.27
N ALA A 1064 -17.12 -24.32 17.41
CA ALA A 1064 -16.33 -25.04 18.39
C ALA A 1064 -15.74 -26.30 17.74
N THR A 1065 -14.42 -26.46 17.80
CA THR A 1065 -13.74 -27.67 17.35
C THR A 1065 -14.14 -28.83 18.27
N ALA A 1066 -14.82 -29.83 17.69
CA ALA A 1066 -15.32 -31.02 18.38
C ALA A 1066 -14.22 -32.10 18.57
#